data_AF-A0A933V7V5-F1
#
_entry.id   AF-A0A933V7V5-F1
#
_cell.length_a   1.000
_cell.length_b   1.000
_cell.length_c   1.000
_cell.angle_alpha   90.00
_cell.angle_beta   90.00
_cell.angle_gamma   90.00
#
_symmetry.space_group_name_H-M   'P 1'
#
loop_
_entity.id
_entity.type
_entity.pdbx_description
1 polymer ?
#
loop_
_entity_poly.entity_id
_entity_poly.type
_entity_poly.pdbx_seq_one_letter_code
_entity_poly.pdbx_strand_id
1 'polypeptide(L)'
;MKISTKFIILIILTVFYLTNPSHIEAIFIKNTSNPILKIDNLQEWDKFQLYGPSVNLENTSYKMWFSGSDRSKRQIGTAISSNLFDWQKSNNNPIIGWNFVSGDDLGVEHPFVLYSQSILGPIYKMWFNNVDQFLNFRLKYSIFENGLNWSAPTDLIFDISNTWDSQGRTAPTIFKDSKNNYYMWFTGKGIYNSKTTWRIGYATSTDGISWTKHPEPVLEPDQVWEGNGGIGNPSVLYDDGIYHMWYHADRDIGHATSSGGIKWTKDKNNPVLSPSSDPDAFDSQRVMDPFVLPKDGVYYMYYTGVDKNGLWQIGLATGSGIIAPTNTPTPTNTPTPTPSLTPSPTPSPKPGFSPIVIVPGLGASWNPRDIFSCSLSSSGNWKMTPFTSIYKRLVNTLTKNAKLKLNSDVFVYNYDWRQPLDREGEKLKNYIDKILSGKPPGTKVRLIGHSLGGLVIRSYLTNNPGNHKAESILTLGTPHQGTVLAYPLWEKGEIWTDDKTMKWILANIINHCKLVRPGVSSQMRLPTVKFRTSREVLQLLVPSIKQLLPTFAYIRQNGTVIEEPLMKNRNDWLPSHLTTSLSNVSLNTLSGNNIATLRFLDVVDPSVKEKAAGDWLDGKPVNNEKINGGDGTILGFSSQLEGAVNSVISGNHGDVVYSTAGIEKILRFLGYPDVKPAEEVPIPELTSKNILAISIDQGLDFKIVDPKGAVSQSEENLAVQFEPKAGAYRIRIPPVTFTQVNLQVELIGTKQEISQSFVLNLKKDKESEFILTFTNFKTPSFKLFPL
;
A
#
# COMPACT_ATOMS: atom_id res chain seq x y z
N MET A 1 76.37 11.86 15.42
CA MET A 1 76.20 12.71 14.23
C MET A 1 74.74 12.58 13.77
N LYS A 2 73.95 13.67 13.88
CA LYS A 2 72.57 13.96 13.37
C LYS A 2 71.51 12.83 13.47
N ILE A 3 70.60 12.79 14.46
CA ILE A 3 69.33 13.55 14.63
C ILE A 3 68.52 13.80 13.34
N SER A 4 67.33 13.17 13.26
CA SER A 4 66.03 13.72 12.80
C SER A 4 65.06 12.57 12.42
N THR A 5 63.77 12.45 12.76
CA THR A 5 62.82 13.09 13.68
C THR A 5 61.57 12.19 13.67
N LYS A 6 61.16 11.64 14.83
CA LYS A 6 59.79 11.28 15.32
C LYS A 6 58.74 10.62 14.39
N PHE A 7 57.80 9.75 14.80
CA PHE A 7 57.49 8.92 15.98
C PHE A 7 56.05 8.37 15.72
N ILE A 8 55.71 7.16 16.22
CA ILE A 8 54.33 6.58 16.45
C ILE A 8 53.54 6.20 15.17
N ILE A 9 52.99 5.00 14.91
CA ILE A 9 52.22 4.00 15.68
C ILE A 9 52.33 2.66 14.91
N LEU A 10 52.89 1.58 15.47
CA LEU A 10 52.53 0.19 15.06
C LEU A 10 53.04 -0.87 16.06
N ILE A 11 52.55 -0.83 17.30
CA ILE A 11 52.61 -1.98 18.22
C ILE A 11 51.24 -2.05 18.89
N ILE A 12 50.37 -2.91 18.34
CA ILE A 12 49.23 -3.66 18.92
C ILE A 12 48.52 -4.25 17.70
N LEU A 13 48.99 -5.40 17.20
CA LEU A 13 48.26 -6.21 16.20
C LEU A 13 48.83 -7.63 16.12
N THR A 14 49.10 -8.25 17.27
CA THR A 14 49.50 -9.68 17.34
C THR A 14 49.03 -10.31 18.66
N VAL A 15 47.75 -10.15 19.01
CA VAL A 15 46.97 -11.11 19.83
C VAL A 15 45.49 -10.93 19.48
N PHE A 16 45.09 -11.27 18.26
CA PHE A 16 43.67 -11.46 17.88
C PHE A 16 43.59 -12.39 16.67
N TYR A 17 44.08 -13.61 16.86
CA TYR A 17 43.75 -14.76 16.01
C TYR A 17 43.70 -15.96 16.92
N LEU A 18 42.55 -16.14 17.58
CA LEU A 18 42.02 -17.38 18.15
C LEU A 18 40.77 -17.02 18.99
N THR A 19 39.75 -16.52 18.32
CA THR A 19 38.37 -16.77 18.74
C THR A 19 37.67 -17.30 17.51
N ASN A 20 37.36 -18.60 17.52
CA ASN A 20 36.42 -19.21 16.59
C ASN A 20 35.20 -18.29 16.45
N PRO A 21 34.68 -18.00 15.24
CA PRO A 21 33.36 -17.42 15.14
C PRO A 21 32.41 -18.36 15.88
N SER A 22 31.77 -17.82 16.91
CA SER A 22 30.74 -18.46 17.71
C SER A 22 29.84 -19.30 16.81
N HIS A 23 29.86 -20.60 17.04
CA HIS A 23 28.97 -21.55 16.40
C HIS A 23 27.52 -21.08 16.63
N ILE A 24 26.82 -20.75 15.55
CA ILE A 24 25.38 -20.60 15.55
C ILE A 24 24.84 -22.02 15.72
N GLU A 25 24.38 -22.37 16.92
CA GLU A 25 23.60 -23.60 17.09
C GLU A 25 22.23 -23.34 16.46
N ALA A 26 22.09 -23.67 15.18
CA ALA A 26 20.81 -23.67 14.47
C ALA A 26 19.91 -24.85 14.91
N ILE A 27 19.97 -25.25 16.19
CA ILE A 27 19.14 -26.32 16.75
C ILE A 27 17.74 -25.76 17.01
N PHE A 28 16.74 -26.43 16.45
CA PHE A 28 15.33 -26.04 16.61
C PHE A 28 14.66 -26.90 17.68
N ILE A 29 13.96 -26.24 18.61
CA ILE A 29 13.18 -26.88 19.67
C ILE A 29 11.71 -26.88 19.24
N LYS A 30 11.10 -28.06 19.14
CA LYS A 30 9.68 -28.21 18.77
C LYS A 30 8.77 -27.61 19.84
N ASN A 31 7.73 -26.90 19.42
CA ASN A 31 6.72 -26.36 20.31
C ASN A 31 5.90 -27.50 20.95
N THR A 32 5.63 -27.39 22.25
CA THR A 32 4.88 -28.40 23.02
C THR A 32 3.41 -28.50 22.60
N SER A 33 2.86 -27.45 21.98
CA SER A 33 1.47 -27.40 21.50
C SER A 33 1.32 -27.91 20.07
N ASN A 34 2.38 -28.47 19.48
CA ASN A 34 2.29 -29.00 18.12
C ASN A 34 1.30 -30.18 18.01
N PRO A 35 0.64 -30.35 16.85
CA PRO A 35 0.68 -29.47 15.68
C PRO A 35 -0.12 -28.17 15.88
N ILE A 36 0.45 -27.04 15.49
CA ILE A 36 -0.18 -25.72 15.62
C ILE A 36 -1.27 -25.47 14.58
N LEU A 37 -1.19 -26.11 13.41
CA LEU A 37 -2.28 -26.14 12.43
C LEU A 37 -2.65 -27.59 12.15
N LYS A 38 -3.84 -27.97 12.63
CA LYS A 38 -4.32 -29.35 12.63
C LYS A 38 -5.40 -29.60 11.59
N ILE A 39 -5.52 -30.87 11.21
CA ILE A 39 -6.69 -31.35 10.49
C ILE A 39 -7.85 -31.38 11.47
N ASP A 40 -8.88 -30.60 11.19
CA ASP A 40 -10.14 -30.53 11.90
C ASP A 40 -11.26 -31.06 10.99
N ASN A 41 -12.19 -31.86 11.55
CA ASN A 41 -13.25 -32.59 10.82
C ASN A 41 -14.29 -31.70 10.07
N LEU A 42 -14.00 -30.42 9.87
CA LEU A 42 -14.94 -29.42 9.35
C LEU A 42 -14.75 -29.11 7.86
N GLN A 43 -13.67 -29.57 7.19
CA GLN A 43 -13.39 -29.23 5.79
C GLN A 43 -12.96 -30.47 4.97
N GLU A 44 -13.62 -30.71 3.83
CA GLU A 44 -13.41 -31.94 3.05
C GLU A 44 -12.11 -31.94 2.23
N TRP A 45 -11.56 -30.76 1.93
CA TRP A 45 -10.51 -30.58 0.93
C TRP A 45 -9.08 -30.72 1.44
N ASP A 46 -8.87 -30.58 2.75
CA ASP A 46 -7.60 -30.67 3.46
C ASP A 46 -7.57 -31.79 4.51
N LYS A 47 -8.54 -32.72 4.43
CA LYS A 47 -8.79 -33.77 5.43
C LYS A 47 -7.68 -34.80 5.63
N PHE A 48 -6.62 -34.78 4.81
CA PHE A 48 -5.49 -35.70 4.95
C PHE A 48 -4.12 -35.02 5.02
N GLN A 49 -3.96 -33.86 4.39
CA GLN A 49 -2.66 -33.22 4.29
C GLN A 49 -2.77 -31.70 4.43
N LEU A 50 -1.96 -31.13 5.33
CA LEU A 50 -1.65 -29.71 5.49
C LEU A 50 -0.12 -29.54 5.45
N TYR A 51 0.40 -28.75 4.51
CA TYR A 51 1.84 -28.69 4.25
C TYR A 51 2.27 -27.42 3.50
N GLY A 52 3.57 -27.21 3.34
CA GLY A 52 4.14 -26.07 2.59
C GLY A 52 3.70 -24.70 3.11
N PRO A 53 4.00 -24.33 4.38
CA PRO A 53 3.63 -23.04 4.94
C PRO A 53 4.42 -21.88 4.32
N SER A 54 3.77 -20.72 4.17
CA SER A 54 4.41 -19.43 3.89
C SER A 54 3.75 -18.35 4.75
N VAL A 55 4.52 -17.70 5.62
CA VAL A 55 4.00 -16.75 6.61
C VAL A 55 4.42 -15.31 6.31
N ASN A 56 3.47 -14.38 6.35
CA ASN A 56 3.72 -12.94 6.27
C ASN A 56 3.13 -12.23 7.48
N LEU A 57 3.79 -11.15 7.92
CA LEU A 57 3.20 -10.17 8.84
C LEU A 57 2.32 -9.20 8.03
N GLU A 58 1.04 -9.13 8.38
CA GLU A 58 0.01 -8.26 7.80
C GLU A 58 -0.49 -7.27 8.87
N ASN A 59 -0.02 -6.03 8.83
CA ASN A 59 -0.31 -5.02 9.84
C ASN A 59 0.08 -5.50 11.27
N THR A 60 -0.90 -5.90 12.09
CA THR A 60 -0.73 -6.37 13.47
C THR A 60 -0.95 -7.87 13.64
N SER A 61 -1.28 -8.61 12.57
CA SER A 61 -1.50 -10.05 12.61
C SER A 61 -0.65 -10.77 11.57
N TYR A 62 -0.47 -12.07 11.73
CA TYR A 62 0.25 -12.93 10.80
C TYR A 62 -0.75 -13.72 9.97
N LYS A 63 -0.45 -13.88 8.68
CA LYS A 63 -1.17 -14.80 7.79
C LYS A 63 -0.23 -15.87 7.29
N MET A 64 -0.69 -17.12 7.39
CA MET A 64 -0.06 -18.29 6.82
C MET A 64 -0.85 -18.70 5.58
N TRP A 65 -0.13 -18.95 4.50
CA TRP A 65 -0.58 -19.64 3.30
C TRP A 65 -0.08 -21.07 3.39
N PHE A 66 -0.93 -22.04 3.08
CA PHE A 66 -0.56 -23.45 3.16
C PHE A 66 -1.24 -24.27 2.08
N SER A 67 -0.66 -25.40 1.73
CA SER A 67 -1.24 -26.39 0.84
C SER A 67 -2.11 -27.36 1.64
N GLY A 68 -3.25 -27.73 1.08
CA GLY A 68 -4.15 -28.74 1.61
C GLY A 68 -4.53 -29.78 0.56
N SER A 69 -4.73 -31.01 0.98
CA SER A 69 -5.18 -32.07 0.08
C SER A 69 -6.03 -33.14 0.77
N ASP A 70 -6.98 -33.66 0.00
CA ASP A 70 -7.75 -34.87 0.29
C ASP A 70 -7.11 -36.14 -0.32
N ARG A 71 -5.84 -36.04 -0.75
CA ARG A 71 -5.06 -37.02 -1.54
C ARG A 71 -5.47 -37.16 -3.00
N SER A 72 -6.58 -36.57 -3.42
CA SER A 72 -7.02 -36.56 -4.82
C SER A 72 -6.70 -35.23 -5.52
N LYS A 73 -6.97 -34.12 -4.83
CA LYS A 73 -6.80 -32.75 -5.31
C LYS A 73 -5.97 -31.93 -4.34
N ARG A 74 -5.16 -31.02 -4.89
CA ARG A 74 -4.25 -30.13 -4.15
C ARG A 74 -4.69 -28.68 -4.30
N GLN A 75 -4.79 -27.98 -3.19
CA GLN A 75 -5.37 -26.63 -3.12
C GLN A 75 -4.61 -25.79 -2.10
N ILE A 76 -4.79 -24.47 -2.14
CA ILE A 76 -4.14 -23.55 -1.21
C ILE A 76 -5.20 -22.93 -0.29
N GLY A 77 -4.90 -22.88 1.00
CA GLY A 77 -5.69 -22.26 2.05
C GLY A 77 -4.91 -21.20 2.82
N THR A 78 -5.60 -20.52 3.73
CA THR A 78 -5.03 -19.51 4.63
C THR A 78 -5.44 -19.71 6.09
N ALA A 79 -4.56 -19.30 7.00
CA ALA A 79 -4.81 -19.21 8.43
C ALA A 79 -4.26 -17.89 8.97
N ILE A 80 -4.84 -17.40 10.07
CA ILE A 80 -4.41 -16.16 10.74
C ILE A 80 -3.96 -16.43 12.16
N SER A 81 -3.03 -15.63 12.66
CA SER A 81 -2.54 -15.65 14.03
C SER A 81 -2.26 -14.24 14.52
N SER A 82 -2.54 -13.93 15.79
CA SER A 82 -2.13 -12.67 16.43
C SER A 82 -0.77 -12.78 17.12
N ASN A 83 -0.24 -13.99 17.33
CA ASN A 83 0.88 -14.23 18.23
C ASN A 83 1.93 -15.23 17.71
N LEU A 84 1.82 -15.71 16.47
CA LEU A 84 2.67 -16.74 15.82
C LEU A 84 2.45 -18.19 16.28
N PHE A 85 1.73 -18.42 17.39
CA PHE A 85 1.54 -19.74 17.98
C PHE A 85 0.14 -20.30 17.69
N ASP A 86 -0.89 -19.47 17.87
CA ASP A 86 -2.29 -19.87 17.72
C ASP A 86 -2.79 -19.52 16.33
N TRP A 87 -3.13 -20.54 15.54
CA TRP A 87 -3.56 -20.36 14.15
C TRP A 87 -5.01 -20.77 13.96
N GLN A 88 -5.77 -19.88 13.32
CA GLN A 88 -7.16 -20.12 12.94
C GLN A 88 -7.28 -20.17 11.42
N LYS A 89 -7.73 -21.30 10.86
CA LYS A 89 -8.03 -21.43 9.43
C LYS A 89 -9.14 -20.45 9.03
N SER A 90 -9.00 -19.87 7.84
CA SER A 90 -10.05 -19.04 7.24
C SER A 90 -11.28 -19.88 6.89
N ASN A 91 -12.47 -19.32 7.11
CA ASN A 91 -13.74 -19.93 6.72
C ASN A 91 -13.94 -19.97 5.19
N ASN A 92 -13.17 -19.19 4.45
CA ASN A 92 -13.24 -19.12 2.98
C ASN A 92 -12.25 -20.07 2.29
N ASN A 93 -11.67 -21.00 3.03
CA ASN A 93 -10.78 -22.00 2.46
C ASN A 93 -11.55 -23.08 1.67
N PRO A 94 -10.96 -23.64 0.59
CA PRO A 94 -9.69 -23.23 -0.02
C PRO A 94 -9.87 -21.92 -0.80
N ILE A 95 -8.88 -21.05 -0.71
CA ILE A 95 -8.89 -19.74 -1.40
C ILE A 95 -8.39 -19.83 -2.85
N ILE A 96 -7.60 -20.86 -3.18
CA ILE A 96 -7.24 -21.23 -4.55
C ILE A 96 -7.55 -22.72 -4.71
N GLY A 97 -8.54 -23.01 -5.55
CA GLY A 97 -8.99 -24.37 -5.82
C GLY A 97 -8.10 -25.13 -6.81
N TRP A 98 -8.28 -26.44 -6.89
CA TRP A 98 -7.48 -27.31 -7.76
C TRP A 98 -7.65 -27.00 -9.25
N ASN A 99 -8.83 -26.48 -9.61
CA ASN A 99 -9.21 -26.08 -10.96
C ASN A 99 -8.71 -24.67 -11.34
N PHE A 100 -7.87 -24.05 -10.52
CA PHE A 100 -7.24 -22.77 -10.85
C PHE A 100 -6.28 -22.89 -12.05
N VAL A 101 -5.77 -24.10 -12.27
CA VAL A 101 -4.92 -24.52 -13.39
C VAL A 101 -5.69 -25.46 -14.33
N SER A 102 -5.03 -26.11 -15.28
CA SER A 102 -5.71 -26.97 -16.27
C SER A 102 -6.61 -28.04 -15.61
N GLY A 103 -7.74 -28.37 -16.23
CA GLY A 103 -8.70 -29.34 -15.69
C GLY A 103 -8.14 -30.75 -15.47
N ASP A 104 -7.09 -31.12 -16.21
CA ASP A 104 -6.42 -32.43 -16.10
C ASP A 104 -5.34 -32.48 -15.01
N ASP A 105 -5.01 -31.34 -14.38
CA ASP A 105 -4.02 -31.29 -13.31
C ASP A 105 -4.60 -31.78 -11.97
N LEU A 106 -3.72 -32.26 -11.10
CA LEU A 106 -4.04 -32.67 -9.73
C LEU A 106 -4.22 -31.48 -8.78
N GLY A 107 -3.80 -30.27 -9.19
CA GLY A 107 -4.06 -29.02 -8.49
C GLY A 107 -2.81 -28.16 -8.27
N VAL A 108 -2.84 -27.37 -7.20
CA VAL A 108 -1.82 -26.37 -6.85
C VAL A 108 -1.29 -26.58 -5.43
N GLU A 109 0.00 -26.31 -5.20
CA GLU A 109 0.66 -26.50 -3.90
C GLU A 109 1.93 -25.62 -3.76
N HIS A 110 2.57 -25.69 -2.59
CA HIS A 110 3.75 -24.94 -2.14
C HIS A 110 3.70 -23.43 -2.45
N PRO A 111 2.74 -22.69 -1.86
CA PRO A 111 2.67 -21.25 -2.03
C PRO A 111 3.86 -20.57 -1.35
N PHE A 112 4.52 -19.67 -2.05
CA PHE A 112 5.39 -18.64 -1.48
C PHE A 112 4.81 -17.27 -1.80
N VAL A 113 4.55 -16.49 -0.75
CA VAL A 113 3.84 -15.22 -0.88
C VAL A 113 4.74 -14.06 -0.45
N LEU A 114 4.91 -13.10 -1.36
CA LEU A 114 5.35 -11.76 -1.00
C LEU A 114 4.11 -10.89 -0.81
N TYR A 115 3.95 -10.42 0.42
CA TYR A 115 2.94 -9.45 0.80
C TYR A 115 3.48 -8.03 0.66
N SER A 116 2.67 -7.16 0.10
CA SER A 116 2.85 -5.72 0.21
C SER A 116 1.50 -5.08 0.41
N GLN A 117 1.40 -4.15 1.36
CA GLN A 117 0.21 -3.34 1.48
C GLN A 117 0.16 -2.35 0.32
N SER A 118 -0.86 -2.48 -0.51
CA SER A 118 -1.22 -1.46 -1.48
C SER A 118 -2.38 -0.66 -0.93
N ILE A 119 -2.55 0.47 -1.57
CA ILE A 119 -3.69 1.32 -1.34
C ILE A 119 -5.02 0.61 -1.63
N LEU A 120 -5.14 -0.06 -2.76
CA LEU A 120 -6.38 -0.71 -3.21
C LEU A 120 -6.75 -1.97 -2.39
N GLY A 121 -6.02 -2.26 -1.31
CA GLY A 121 -6.08 -3.49 -0.54
C GLY A 121 -4.74 -4.22 -0.54
N PRO A 122 -4.65 -5.37 0.13
CA PRO A 122 -3.41 -6.13 0.16
C PRO A 122 -3.03 -6.58 -1.26
N ILE A 123 -1.75 -6.45 -1.61
CA ILE A 123 -1.19 -7.13 -2.78
C ILE A 123 -0.47 -8.38 -2.30
N TYR A 124 -0.91 -9.53 -2.81
CA TYR A 124 -0.22 -10.79 -2.64
C TYR A 124 0.35 -11.21 -3.99
N LYS A 125 1.68 -11.30 -4.07
CA LYS A 125 2.37 -11.93 -5.19
C LYS A 125 2.70 -13.35 -4.77
N MET A 126 2.10 -14.33 -5.44
CA MET A 126 2.28 -15.74 -5.12
C MET A 126 3.03 -16.46 -6.22
N TRP A 127 4.10 -17.16 -5.84
CA TRP A 127 4.74 -18.19 -6.63
C TRP A 127 4.36 -19.54 -6.04
N PHE A 128 3.91 -20.44 -6.87
CA PHE A 128 3.43 -21.77 -6.46
C PHE A 128 3.70 -22.76 -7.60
N ASN A 129 3.43 -24.04 -7.41
CA ASN A 129 3.49 -25.00 -8.49
C ASN A 129 2.13 -25.65 -8.77
N ASN A 130 1.89 -25.99 -10.03
CA ASN A 130 0.88 -26.97 -10.38
C ASN A 130 1.50 -28.38 -10.45
N VAL A 131 0.66 -29.38 -10.22
CA VAL A 131 1.02 -30.80 -10.30
C VAL A 131 0.16 -31.45 -11.37
N ASP A 132 0.78 -31.99 -12.42
CA ASP A 132 0.05 -32.74 -13.44
C ASP A 132 -0.21 -34.21 -13.04
N GLN A 133 -0.99 -34.92 -13.84
CA GLN A 133 -1.34 -36.32 -13.63
C GLN A 133 -0.14 -37.29 -13.57
N PHE A 134 1.04 -36.86 -14.02
CA PHE A 134 2.28 -37.65 -14.01
C PHE A 134 3.23 -37.24 -12.87
N LEU A 135 2.77 -36.37 -11.95
CA LEU A 135 3.59 -35.82 -10.87
C LEU A 135 4.81 -35.06 -11.40
N ASN A 136 4.64 -34.30 -12.47
CA ASN A 136 5.57 -33.25 -12.85
C ASN A 136 5.09 -31.92 -12.29
N PHE A 137 6.07 -31.08 -11.95
CA PHE A 137 5.87 -29.83 -11.23
C PHE A 137 6.24 -28.66 -12.12
N ARG A 138 5.36 -27.68 -12.21
CA ARG A 138 5.57 -26.48 -13.02
C ARG A 138 5.30 -25.26 -12.16
N LEU A 139 6.29 -24.37 -12.05
CA LEU A 139 6.15 -23.13 -11.30
C LEU A 139 5.27 -22.14 -12.05
N LYS A 140 4.37 -21.51 -11.30
CA LYS A 140 3.38 -20.53 -11.73
C LYS A 140 3.50 -19.28 -10.87
N TYR A 141 3.00 -18.18 -11.42
CA TYR A 141 2.82 -16.91 -10.73
C TYR A 141 1.37 -16.46 -10.80
N SER A 142 0.84 -15.92 -9.70
CA SER A 142 -0.40 -15.17 -9.71
C SER A 142 -0.31 -14.00 -8.74
N ILE A 143 -1.06 -12.94 -9.04
CA ILE A 143 -1.21 -11.77 -8.19
C ILE A 143 -2.65 -11.62 -7.74
N PHE A 144 -2.83 -11.40 -6.45
CA PHE A 144 -4.05 -10.82 -5.90
C PHE A 144 -3.78 -9.35 -5.65
N GLU A 145 -4.53 -8.49 -6.33
CA GLU A 145 -4.48 -7.05 -6.15
C GLU A 145 -5.90 -6.49 -6.16
N ASN A 146 -6.07 -5.37 -5.45
CA ASN A 146 -7.28 -4.56 -5.51
C ASN A 146 -8.55 -5.18 -4.92
N GLY A 147 -8.42 -6.22 -4.08
CA GLY A 147 -9.53 -6.78 -3.31
C GLY A 147 -10.60 -7.51 -4.13
N LEU A 148 -10.35 -7.79 -5.42
CA LEU A 148 -11.32 -8.40 -6.33
C LEU A 148 -11.16 -9.92 -6.42
N ASN A 149 -10.08 -10.42 -7.02
CA ASN A 149 -9.80 -11.85 -7.23
C ASN A 149 -8.32 -12.08 -7.59
N TRP A 150 -7.85 -13.33 -7.50
CA TRP A 150 -6.55 -13.76 -8.07
C TRP A 150 -6.55 -13.66 -9.60
N SER A 151 -5.45 -13.17 -10.16
CA SER A 151 -5.21 -13.20 -11.61
C SER A 151 -5.10 -14.64 -12.13
N ALA A 152 -5.35 -14.87 -13.43
CA ALA A 152 -5.09 -16.17 -14.03
C ALA A 152 -3.62 -16.60 -13.83
N PRO A 153 -3.34 -17.88 -13.57
CA PRO A 153 -1.99 -18.35 -13.33
C PRO A 153 -1.11 -18.18 -14.57
N THR A 154 0.06 -17.56 -14.39
CA THR A 154 1.05 -17.32 -15.44
C THR A 154 2.18 -18.34 -15.32
N ASP A 155 2.58 -18.96 -16.42
CA ASP A 155 3.78 -19.81 -16.47
C ASP A 155 5.05 -19.00 -16.26
N LEU A 156 5.94 -19.49 -15.40
CA LEU A 156 7.27 -18.90 -15.26
C LEU A 156 8.17 -19.28 -16.44
N ILE A 157 8.87 -18.30 -17.00
CA ILE A 157 9.79 -18.51 -18.11
C ILE A 157 11.19 -18.66 -17.53
N PHE A 158 11.89 -19.73 -17.88
CA PHE A 158 13.29 -19.96 -17.53
C PHE A 158 14.13 -20.06 -18.80
N ASP A 159 15.38 -19.61 -18.75
CA ASP A 159 16.32 -19.91 -19.83
C ASP A 159 16.56 -21.44 -19.91
N ILE A 160 16.50 -21.96 -21.13
CA ILE A 160 16.52 -23.42 -21.40
C ILE A 160 17.94 -24.01 -21.43
N SER A 161 18.94 -23.28 -20.95
CA SER A 161 20.36 -23.56 -21.20
C SER A 161 20.87 -24.84 -20.52
N ASN A 162 20.14 -25.44 -19.58
CA ASN A 162 20.58 -26.63 -18.82
C ASN A 162 19.37 -27.47 -18.35
N THR A 163 19.49 -28.80 -18.39
CA THR A 163 18.36 -29.75 -18.21
C THR A 163 18.39 -30.55 -16.90
N TRP A 164 19.17 -30.14 -15.91
CA TRP A 164 19.31 -30.87 -14.64
C TRP A 164 18.00 -30.95 -13.83
N ASP A 165 17.05 -30.06 -14.13
CA ASP A 165 15.70 -29.91 -13.58
C ASP A 165 14.61 -30.23 -14.63
N SER A 166 14.92 -31.03 -15.66
CA SER A 166 14.04 -31.27 -16.81
C SER A 166 12.73 -31.97 -16.50
N GLN A 167 12.59 -32.58 -15.31
CA GLN A 167 11.39 -33.31 -14.89
C GLN A 167 10.48 -32.48 -13.97
N GLY A 168 10.86 -31.24 -13.62
CA GLY A 168 9.98 -30.31 -12.92
C GLY A 168 10.68 -29.37 -11.94
N ARG A 169 9.95 -28.33 -11.55
CA ARG A 169 10.39 -27.28 -10.62
C ARG A 169 9.28 -27.03 -9.60
N THR A 170 9.63 -26.95 -8.32
CA THR A 170 8.65 -26.83 -7.22
C THR A 170 9.23 -26.06 -6.02
N ALA A 171 8.38 -25.76 -5.03
CA ALA A 171 8.72 -25.17 -3.74
C ALA A 171 9.68 -23.97 -3.85
N PRO A 172 9.24 -22.85 -4.44
CA PRO A 172 10.08 -21.67 -4.57
C PRO A 172 10.20 -20.93 -3.23
N THR A 173 11.37 -20.36 -2.95
CA THR A 173 11.56 -19.26 -2.01
C THR A 173 12.01 -18.03 -2.77
N ILE A 174 11.31 -16.91 -2.60
CA ILE A 174 11.62 -15.66 -3.29
C ILE A 174 12.17 -14.62 -2.31
N PHE A 175 13.33 -14.08 -2.62
CA PHE A 175 13.85 -12.86 -2.01
C PHE A 175 13.72 -11.70 -2.99
N LYS A 176 13.39 -10.52 -2.48
CA LYS A 176 13.30 -9.28 -3.27
C LYS A 176 14.20 -8.22 -2.64
N ASP A 177 15.14 -7.68 -3.42
CA ASP A 177 16.02 -6.62 -2.94
C ASP A 177 15.38 -5.22 -3.04
N SER A 178 16.08 -4.23 -2.49
CA SER A 178 15.67 -2.82 -2.50
C SER A 178 15.65 -2.19 -3.90
N LYS A 179 16.26 -2.82 -4.91
CA LYS A 179 16.27 -2.38 -6.30
C LYS A 179 15.16 -3.06 -7.13
N ASN A 180 14.28 -3.83 -6.50
CA ASN A 180 13.23 -4.63 -7.13
C ASN A 180 13.73 -5.80 -7.99
N ASN A 181 14.95 -6.30 -7.75
CA ASN A 181 15.36 -7.58 -8.32
C ASN A 181 14.84 -8.72 -7.44
N TYR A 182 14.47 -9.80 -8.10
CA TYR A 182 13.98 -11.03 -7.51
C TYR A 182 15.04 -12.12 -7.61
N TYR A 183 15.14 -12.90 -6.54
CA TYR A 183 16.05 -14.03 -6.41
C TYR A 183 15.21 -15.21 -5.96
N MET A 184 15.32 -16.34 -6.66
CA MET A 184 14.57 -17.56 -6.37
C MET A 184 15.52 -18.67 -6.04
N TRP A 185 15.25 -19.38 -4.95
CA TRP A 185 15.72 -20.74 -4.73
C TRP A 185 14.55 -21.69 -4.93
N PHE A 186 14.75 -22.78 -5.65
CA PHE A 186 13.67 -23.70 -5.98
C PHE A 186 14.19 -25.14 -6.01
N THR A 187 13.27 -26.09 -5.89
CA THR A 187 13.63 -27.51 -6.04
C THR A 187 13.46 -27.93 -7.49
N GLY A 188 14.53 -28.43 -8.10
CA GLY A 188 14.53 -29.01 -9.44
C GLY A 188 14.58 -30.54 -9.40
N LYS A 189 13.80 -31.18 -10.27
CA LYS A 189 13.76 -32.64 -10.44
C LYS A 189 14.40 -33.01 -11.77
N GLY A 190 15.36 -33.92 -11.76
CA GLY A 190 15.92 -34.46 -13.00
C GLY A 190 16.81 -35.67 -12.76
N ILE A 191 17.48 -36.12 -13.81
CA ILE A 191 18.36 -37.29 -13.75
C ILE A 191 19.75 -36.87 -13.24
N TYR A 192 20.19 -37.51 -12.18
CA TYR A 192 21.52 -37.39 -11.60
C TYR A 192 22.03 -38.78 -11.24
N ASN A 193 23.24 -39.14 -11.70
CA ASN A 193 23.82 -40.49 -11.50
C ASN A 193 22.84 -41.63 -11.83
N SER A 194 22.15 -41.51 -12.97
CA SER A 194 21.15 -42.47 -13.47
C SER A 194 19.91 -42.68 -12.60
N LYS A 195 19.65 -41.78 -11.65
CA LYS A 195 18.45 -41.77 -10.79
C LYS A 195 17.73 -40.44 -10.89
N THR A 196 16.41 -40.44 -10.70
CA THR A 196 15.68 -39.20 -10.47
C THR A 196 16.06 -38.66 -9.09
N THR A 197 16.58 -37.44 -9.06
CA THR A 197 17.06 -36.79 -7.83
C THR A 197 16.58 -35.36 -7.77
N TRP A 198 16.16 -34.94 -6.58
CA TRP A 198 15.82 -33.57 -6.27
C TRP A 198 17.08 -32.79 -5.84
N ARG A 199 17.28 -31.60 -6.41
CA ARG A 199 18.39 -30.70 -6.09
C ARG A 199 17.89 -29.26 -6.03
N ILE A 200 18.59 -28.37 -5.34
CA ILE A 200 18.15 -26.98 -5.19
C ILE A 200 18.85 -26.11 -6.23
N GLY A 201 18.05 -25.34 -6.97
CA GLY A 201 18.48 -24.39 -7.99
C GLY A 201 18.37 -22.94 -7.52
N TYR A 202 18.96 -22.05 -8.30
CA TYR A 202 18.90 -20.60 -8.10
C TYR A 202 18.56 -19.90 -9.42
N ALA A 203 17.78 -18.83 -9.37
CA ALA A 203 17.48 -17.99 -10.51
C ALA A 203 17.26 -16.52 -10.13
N THR A 204 17.51 -15.61 -11.07
CA THR A 204 17.30 -14.16 -10.89
C THR A 204 16.27 -13.62 -11.88
N SER A 205 15.52 -12.60 -11.49
CA SER A 205 14.52 -11.96 -12.34
C SER A 205 14.36 -10.47 -12.00
N THR A 206 13.95 -9.66 -12.96
CA THR A 206 13.58 -8.24 -12.76
C THR A 206 12.06 -8.02 -12.72
N ASP A 207 11.26 -9.01 -13.12
CA ASP A 207 9.80 -8.91 -13.23
C ASP A 207 9.05 -9.95 -12.38
N GLY A 208 9.75 -10.96 -11.87
CA GLY A 208 9.19 -12.09 -11.11
C GLY A 208 8.55 -13.18 -11.97
N ILE A 209 8.59 -13.06 -13.31
CA ILE A 209 7.95 -13.97 -14.27
C ILE A 209 9.00 -14.61 -15.20
N SER A 210 9.95 -13.82 -15.68
CA SER A 210 11.04 -14.24 -16.55
C SER A 210 12.32 -14.39 -15.75
N TRP A 211 12.89 -15.58 -15.73
CA TRP A 211 13.97 -15.98 -14.83
C TRP A 211 15.22 -16.42 -15.62
N THR A 212 16.37 -15.91 -15.20
CA THR A 212 17.69 -16.40 -15.62
C THR A 212 18.19 -17.38 -14.57
N LYS A 213 18.24 -18.66 -14.92
CA LYS A 213 18.63 -19.78 -14.05
C LYS A 213 20.15 -19.89 -13.97
N HIS A 214 20.66 -20.21 -12.80
CA HIS A 214 22.03 -20.67 -12.66
C HIS A 214 22.18 -22.04 -13.37
N PRO A 215 23.25 -22.26 -14.16
CA PRO A 215 23.36 -23.43 -15.01
C PRO A 215 23.34 -24.75 -14.24
N GLU A 216 23.98 -24.78 -13.06
CA GLU A 216 24.07 -25.94 -12.17
C GLU A 216 23.19 -25.75 -10.91
N PRO A 217 22.77 -26.85 -10.25
CA PRO A 217 22.19 -26.76 -8.91
C PRO A 217 23.18 -26.06 -7.94
N VAL A 218 22.64 -25.30 -6.99
CA VAL A 218 23.41 -24.57 -5.98
C VAL A 218 23.59 -25.37 -4.69
N LEU A 219 22.78 -26.42 -4.49
CA LEU A 219 22.94 -27.38 -3.41
C LEU A 219 22.55 -28.78 -3.92
N GLU A 220 23.36 -29.78 -3.57
CA GLU A 220 23.19 -31.19 -3.94
C GLU A 220 23.33 -32.10 -2.72
N PRO A 221 22.78 -33.33 -2.73
CA PRO A 221 23.00 -34.28 -1.65
C PRO A 221 24.47 -34.73 -1.58
N ASP A 222 25.12 -34.53 -0.44
CA ASP A 222 26.51 -34.92 -0.18
C ASP A 222 26.77 -35.39 1.28
N GLN A 223 25.74 -35.36 2.14
CA GLN A 223 25.79 -35.88 3.52
C GLN A 223 24.99 -37.18 3.65
N VAL A 224 25.45 -38.11 4.48
CA VAL A 224 24.89 -39.47 4.61
C VAL A 224 23.41 -39.47 5.01
N TRP A 225 22.98 -38.53 5.85
CA TRP A 225 21.60 -38.44 6.35
C TRP A 225 20.59 -37.95 5.30
N GLU A 226 21.05 -37.35 4.20
CA GLU A 226 20.18 -36.78 3.16
C GLU A 226 19.50 -37.84 2.29
N GLY A 227 19.91 -39.11 2.45
CA GLY A 227 19.32 -40.26 1.79
C GLY A 227 19.46 -40.23 0.26
N ASN A 228 18.70 -41.11 -0.41
CA ASN A 228 18.82 -41.33 -1.86
C ASN A 228 17.82 -40.52 -2.71
N GLY A 229 16.87 -39.81 -2.07
CA GLY A 229 15.83 -39.06 -2.77
C GLY A 229 16.29 -37.70 -3.30
N GLY A 230 17.34 -37.12 -2.71
CA GLY A 230 17.80 -35.78 -3.00
C GLY A 230 17.33 -34.77 -1.94
N ILE A 231 17.60 -33.50 -2.21
CA ILE A 231 17.32 -32.39 -1.31
C ILE A 231 16.35 -31.39 -1.97
N GLY A 232 15.56 -30.68 -1.17
CA GLY A 232 14.56 -29.75 -1.69
C GLY A 232 13.92 -28.86 -0.65
N ASN A 233 12.82 -28.25 -1.08
CA ASN A 233 11.91 -27.39 -0.32
C ASN A 233 12.68 -26.34 0.52
N PRO A 234 13.49 -25.48 -0.14
CA PRO A 234 14.34 -24.53 0.57
C PRO A 234 13.53 -23.41 1.21
N SER A 235 13.86 -23.05 2.45
CA SER A 235 13.53 -21.77 3.08
C SER A 235 14.80 -20.94 3.21
N VAL A 236 14.83 -19.78 2.57
CA VAL A 236 16.01 -18.91 2.52
C VAL A 236 15.71 -17.57 3.18
N LEU A 237 16.58 -17.18 4.09
CA LEU A 237 16.60 -15.90 4.80
C LEU A 237 17.93 -15.20 4.53
N TYR A 238 17.92 -13.88 4.49
CA TYR A 238 19.14 -13.07 4.58
C TYR A 238 19.18 -12.34 5.92
N ASP A 239 20.17 -12.63 6.74
CA ASP A 239 20.34 -12.07 8.08
C ASP A 239 21.82 -11.82 8.38
N ASP A 240 22.13 -10.68 9.00
CA ASP A 240 23.50 -10.23 9.34
C ASP A 240 24.57 -10.44 8.24
N GLY A 241 24.23 -10.15 6.98
CA GLY A 241 25.16 -10.27 5.86
C GLY A 241 25.34 -11.70 5.31
N ILE A 242 24.59 -12.67 5.82
CA ILE A 242 24.69 -14.08 5.45
C ILE A 242 23.31 -14.58 5.00
N TYR A 243 23.30 -15.38 3.93
CA TYR A 243 22.12 -16.17 3.56
C TYR A 243 22.10 -17.46 4.37
N HIS A 244 20.96 -17.75 4.99
CA HIS A 244 20.67 -19.01 5.67
C HIS A 244 19.64 -19.78 4.84
N MET A 245 19.90 -21.06 4.61
CA MET A 245 18.97 -21.97 3.93
C MET A 245 18.65 -23.13 4.86
N TRP A 246 17.36 -23.34 5.12
CA TRP A 246 16.85 -24.59 5.66
C TRP A 246 16.27 -25.41 4.52
N TYR A 247 16.57 -26.70 4.48
CA TYR A 247 16.17 -27.56 3.37
C TYR A 247 15.74 -28.94 3.88
N HIS A 248 14.80 -29.55 3.17
CA HIS A 248 14.35 -30.91 3.44
C HIS A 248 15.28 -31.90 2.73
N ALA A 249 15.69 -32.95 3.45
CA ALA A 249 16.31 -34.13 2.87
C ALA A 249 15.91 -35.40 3.63
N ASP A 250 15.64 -36.48 2.91
CA ASP A 250 15.02 -37.71 3.42
C ASP A 250 13.87 -37.47 4.43
N ARG A 251 14.10 -37.63 5.73
CA ARG A 251 13.08 -37.49 6.79
C ARG A 251 13.25 -36.23 7.63
N ASP A 252 14.30 -35.46 7.37
CA ASP A 252 14.85 -34.44 8.27
C ASP A 252 15.01 -33.08 7.57
N ILE A 253 15.26 -32.03 8.36
CA ILE A 253 15.58 -30.69 7.85
C ILE A 253 17.03 -30.36 8.21
N GLY A 254 17.80 -29.95 7.19
CA GLY A 254 19.17 -29.46 7.30
C GLY A 254 19.27 -27.95 7.18
N HIS A 255 20.46 -27.43 7.47
CA HIS A 255 20.82 -26.02 7.37
C HIS A 255 22.11 -25.82 6.57
N ALA A 256 22.19 -24.72 5.84
CA ALA A 256 23.38 -24.27 5.11
C ALA A 256 23.49 -22.74 5.11
N THR A 257 24.71 -22.23 4.95
CA THR A 257 24.99 -20.79 4.87
C THR A 257 25.70 -20.40 3.58
N SER A 258 25.49 -19.16 3.13
CA SER A 258 26.18 -18.59 1.97
C SER A 258 26.36 -17.08 2.11
N SER A 259 27.49 -16.53 1.65
CA SER A 259 27.67 -15.07 1.56
C SER A 259 27.04 -14.45 0.31
N GLY A 260 26.67 -15.26 -0.68
CA GLY A 260 26.19 -14.78 -1.99
C GLY A 260 25.03 -15.56 -2.57
N GLY A 261 24.43 -16.48 -1.81
CA GLY A 261 23.24 -17.23 -2.21
C GLY A 261 23.45 -18.35 -3.24
N ILE A 262 24.67 -18.53 -3.75
CA ILE A 262 25.00 -19.49 -4.84
C ILE A 262 25.89 -20.62 -4.34
N LYS A 263 26.95 -20.32 -3.57
CA LYS A 263 27.84 -21.33 -2.98
C LYS A 263 27.51 -21.52 -1.52
N TRP A 264 27.08 -22.71 -1.16
CA TRP A 264 26.56 -23.02 0.17
C TRP A 264 27.52 -23.90 0.97
N THR A 265 27.61 -23.64 2.27
CA THR A 265 28.33 -24.46 3.24
C THR A 265 27.30 -25.07 4.18
N LYS A 266 27.12 -26.40 4.12
CA LYS A 266 26.21 -27.13 5.01
C LYS A 266 26.74 -27.14 6.44
N ASP A 267 25.83 -27.06 7.40
CA ASP A 267 26.19 -27.19 8.81
C ASP A 267 26.74 -28.61 9.08
N LYS A 268 27.76 -28.67 9.94
CA LYS A 268 28.34 -29.92 10.45
C LYS A 268 27.39 -30.64 11.39
N ASN A 269 26.49 -29.90 12.04
CA ASN A 269 25.52 -30.42 12.99
C ASN A 269 24.19 -30.83 12.33
N ASN A 270 24.11 -30.86 11.00
CA ASN A 270 22.93 -31.36 10.31
C ASN A 270 22.64 -32.83 10.65
N PRO A 271 21.34 -33.22 10.72
CA PRO A 271 20.16 -32.38 10.56
C PRO A 271 19.86 -31.48 11.78
N VAL A 272 19.23 -30.33 11.53
CA VAL A 272 18.86 -29.35 12.57
C VAL A 272 17.46 -29.56 13.15
N LEU A 273 16.63 -30.36 12.47
CA LEU A 273 15.34 -30.83 13.00
C LEU A 273 15.04 -32.23 12.45
N SER A 274 14.69 -33.14 13.36
CA SER A 274 14.41 -34.55 13.05
C SER A 274 13.00 -34.98 13.47
N PRO A 275 12.45 -36.09 12.91
CA PRO A 275 11.20 -36.69 13.37
C PRO A 275 11.20 -36.97 14.87
N SER A 276 10.03 -36.90 15.51
CA SER A 276 9.92 -37.25 16.93
C SER A 276 10.27 -38.71 17.18
N SER A 277 10.93 -38.99 18.30
CA SER A 277 11.15 -40.36 18.79
C SER A 277 9.87 -41.00 19.34
N ASP A 278 8.87 -40.18 19.68
CA ASP A 278 7.54 -40.66 20.06
C ASP A 278 6.79 -41.14 18.79
N PRO A 279 6.48 -42.45 18.68
CA PRO A 279 5.80 -43.00 17.50
C PRO A 279 4.39 -42.41 17.28
N ASP A 280 3.75 -41.89 18.33
CA ASP A 280 2.40 -41.35 18.29
C ASP A 280 2.37 -39.82 18.02
N ALA A 281 3.52 -39.17 17.96
CA ALA A 281 3.61 -37.77 17.59
C ALA A 281 3.20 -37.53 16.13
N PHE A 282 2.62 -36.36 15.85
CA PHE A 282 2.15 -35.96 14.52
C PHE A 282 3.28 -35.88 13.46
N ASP A 283 4.54 -35.86 13.89
CA ASP A 283 5.74 -35.76 13.06
C ASP A 283 6.70 -36.93 13.29
N SER A 284 6.19 -38.09 13.73
CA SER A 284 6.98 -39.29 14.04
C SER A 284 7.62 -39.95 12.81
N GLN A 285 7.07 -39.72 11.62
CA GLN A 285 7.63 -40.24 10.37
C GLN A 285 8.57 -39.26 9.69
N ARG A 286 8.17 -38.01 9.47
CA ARG A 286 8.98 -37.03 8.73
C ARG A 286 8.74 -35.61 9.21
N VAL A 287 9.78 -34.78 9.09
CA VAL A 287 9.67 -33.32 9.08
C VAL A 287 10.10 -32.81 7.71
N MET A 288 9.33 -31.90 7.11
CA MET A 288 9.55 -31.39 5.75
C MET A 288 9.02 -29.95 5.61
N ASP A 289 9.22 -29.36 4.44
CA ASP A 289 8.76 -28.00 4.07
C ASP A 289 9.03 -26.92 5.13
N PRO A 290 10.29 -26.67 5.49
CA PRO A 290 10.60 -25.59 6.42
C PRO A 290 10.14 -24.24 5.84
N PHE A 291 9.63 -23.38 6.70
CA PHE A 291 9.51 -21.94 6.48
C PHE A 291 9.98 -21.21 7.73
N VAL A 292 11.04 -20.41 7.60
CA VAL A 292 11.65 -19.72 8.74
C VAL A 292 11.33 -18.21 8.71
N LEU A 293 10.74 -17.73 9.80
CA LEU A 293 10.45 -16.31 10.04
C LEU A 293 11.31 -15.79 11.21
N PRO A 294 12.20 -14.81 10.99
CA PRO A 294 12.91 -14.15 12.08
C PRO A 294 12.00 -13.11 12.77
N LYS A 295 11.92 -13.15 14.10
CA LYS A 295 11.23 -12.14 14.90
C LYS A 295 11.86 -12.02 16.29
N ASP A 296 12.19 -10.79 16.70
CA ASP A 296 12.69 -10.45 18.04
C ASP A 296 13.87 -11.31 18.51
N GLY A 297 14.80 -11.63 17.60
CA GLY A 297 15.97 -12.46 17.89
C GLY A 297 15.71 -13.97 17.94
N VAL A 298 14.52 -14.42 17.54
CA VAL A 298 14.12 -15.83 17.49
C VAL A 298 13.79 -16.21 16.05
N TYR A 299 14.23 -17.40 15.63
CA TYR A 299 13.80 -17.99 14.37
C TYR A 299 12.61 -18.91 14.62
N TYR A 300 11.47 -18.61 14.00
CA TYR A 300 10.26 -19.42 14.03
C TYR A 300 10.21 -20.28 12.77
N MET A 301 10.45 -21.59 12.89
CA MET A 301 10.32 -22.55 11.80
C MET A 301 8.95 -23.20 11.83
N TYR A 302 8.12 -22.85 10.86
CA TYR A 302 6.94 -23.62 10.51
C TYR A 302 7.37 -24.81 9.64
N TYR A 303 6.92 -26.01 9.96
CA TYR A 303 7.31 -27.22 9.24
C TYR A 303 6.14 -28.18 9.09
N THR A 304 6.13 -28.98 8.04
CA THR A 304 5.18 -30.08 7.84
C THR A 304 5.68 -31.32 8.60
N GLY A 305 4.86 -31.84 9.50
CA GLY A 305 5.05 -33.13 10.17
C GLY A 305 4.17 -34.22 9.54
N VAL A 306 4.73 -35.42 9.41
CA VAL A 306 3.99 -36.61 8.96
C VAL A 306 3.94 -37.65 10.08
N ASP A 307 2.75 -38.11 10.41
CA ASP A 307 2.54 -39.12 11.45
C ASP A 307 2.66 -40.55 10.90
N LYS A 308 2.58 -41.56 11.78
CA LYS A 308 2.61 -42.98 11.42
C LYS A 308 1.47 -43.43 10.50
N ASN A 309 0.38 -42.68 10.43
CA ASN A 309 -0.79 -42.98 9.59
C ASN A 309 -0.75 -42.24 8.24
N GLY A 310 0.29 -41.43 8.01
CA GLY A 310 0.43 -40.61 6.81
C GLY A 310 -0.51 -39.39 6.78
N LEU A 311 -0.90 -38.85 7.94
CA LEU A 311 -1.51 -37.54 8.08
C LEU A 311 -0.44 -36.46 8.11
N TRP A 312 -0.63 -35.39 7.34
CA TRP A 312 0.33 -34.28 7.28
C TRP A 312 -0.25 -33.06 7.96
N GLN A 313 0.48 -32.49 8.90
CA GLN A 313 0.04 -31.33 9.70
C GLN A 313 1.19 -30.34 9.89
N ILE A 314 0.90 -29.07 10.16
CA ILE A 314 1.95 -28.06 10.32
C ILE A 314 2.25 -27.86 11.81
N GLY A 315 3.53 -28.01 12.14
CA GLY A 315 4.12 -27.73 13.44
C GLY A 315 4.96 -26.45 13.45
N LEU A 316 5.40 -26.07 14.65
CA LEU A 316 6.31 -24.97 14.92
C LEU A 316 7.51 -25.47 15.71
N ALA A 317 8.70 -25.00 15.35
CA ALA A 317 9.89 -25.10 16.17
C ALA A 317 10.58 -23.74 16.27
N THR A 318 11.28 -23.48 17.36
CA THR A 318 12.01 -22.21 17.56
C THR A 318 13.50 -22.46 17.75
N GLY A 319 14.31 -21.63 17.11
CA GLY A 319 15.77 -21.58 17.26
C GLY A 319 16.21 -20.22 17.79
N SER A 320 17.34 -20.18 18.52
CA SER A 320 17.91 -18.92 19.01
C SER A 320 18.64 -18.19 17.88
N GLY A 321 18.32 -16.93 17.63
CA GLY A 321 19.13 -16.03 16.81
C GLY A 321 20.32 -15.49 17.61
N ILE A 322 21.37 -15.02 16.92
CA ILE A 322 22.57 -14.46 17.56
C ILE A 322 22.17 -13.30 18.49
N ILE A 323 22.36 -13.47 19.80
CA ILE A 323 22.42 -12.34 20.73
C ILE A 323 23.90 -11.93 20.81
N ALA A 324 24.24 -10.75 20.30
CA ALA A 324 25.51 -10.12 20.65
C ALA A 324 25.56 -9.93 22.17
N PRO A 325 26.65 -10.33 22.87
CA PRO A 325 26.70 -10.24 24.32
C PRO A 325 26.59 -8.77 24.76
N THR A 326 25.47 -8.42 25.38
CA THR A 326 25.34 -7.19 26.15
C THR A 326 26.19 -7.32 27.41
N ASN A 327 27.41 -6.80 27.35
CA ASN A 327 28.17 -6.48 28.56
C ASN A 327 27.48 -5.31 29.28
N THR A 328 26.39 -5.60 29.98
CA THR A 328 25.80 -4.68 30.95
C THR A 328 26.10 -5.25 32.34
N PRO A 329 27.03 -4.67 33.11
CA PRO A 329 27.28 -5.12 34.47
C PRO A 329 26.05 -4.86 35.34
N THR A 330 25.65 -5.89 36.08
CA THR A 330 24.63 -5.84 37.13
C THR A 330 25.01 -4.79 38.18
N PRO A 331 24.15 -3.82 38.52
CA PRO A 331 24.40 -2.96 39.67
C PRO A 331 24.04 -3.71 40.96
N THR A 332 25.04 -3.84 41.84
CA THR A 332 24.89 -4.34 43.20
C THR A 332 24.24 -3.27 44.08
N ASN A 333 23.29 -3.68 44.93
CA ASN A 333 22.64 -2.83 45.93
C ASN A 333 23.61 -2.46 47.08
N THR A 334 23.83 -1.18 47.35
CA THR A 334 24.23 -0.63 48.66
C THR A 334 23.95 0.89 48.69
N PRO A 335 23.84 1.56 49.86
CA PRO A 335 22.69 2.38 50.19
C PRO A 335 22.92 3.88 49.93
N THR A 336 21.79 4.55 49.76
CA THR A 336 21.56 6.00 49.65
C THR A 336 22.31 6.86 50.68
N PRO A 337 22.88 8.01 50.25
CA PRO A 337 22.93 9.21 51.05
C PRO A 337 21.90 10.26 50.58
N THR A 338 21.30 10.89 51.58
CA THR A 338 20.31 11.98 51.61
C THR A 338 20.59 13.15 50.64
N PRO A 339 19.56 13.81 50.06
CA PRO A 339 19.73 14.85 49.03
C PRO A 339 20.25 16.17 49.60
N SER A 340 21.15 16.82 48.85
CA SER A 340 21.54 18.22 49.04
C SER A 340 20.88 19.10 47.98
N LEU A 341 20.53 20.31 48.39
CA LEU A 341 19.68 21.26 47.69
C LEU A 341 20.31 21.80 46.39
N THR A 342 19.40 22.04 45.45
CA THR A 342 19.47 22.69 44.14
C THR A 342 20.62 23.69 43.90
N PRO A 343 21.04 23.82 42.64
CA PRO A 343 20.67 25.05 41.94
C PRO A 343 19.69 24.79 40.80
N SER A 344 18.71 25.69 40.75
CA SER A 344 17.65 25.81 39.77
C SER A 344 18.11 25.50 38.34
N PRO A 345 17.37 24.70 37.56
CA PRO A 345 17.64 24.59 36.13
C PRO A 345 17.57 26.00 35.54
N THR A 346 18.64 26.38 34.85
CA THR A 346 18.61 27.48 33.88
C THR A 346 17.36 27.31 33.03
N PRO A 347 16.54 28.35 32.81
CA PRO A 347 15.31 28.21 32.07
C PRO A 347 15.61 27.62 30.70
N SER A 348 15.15 26.38 30.48
CA SER A 348 15.02 25.85 29.13
C SER A 348 14.18 26.86 28.32
N PRO A 349 14.60 27.18 27.09
CA PRO A 349 13.93 28.19 26.28
C PRO A 349 12.45 27.83 26.07
N LYS A 350 11.56 28.76 26.38
CA LYS A 350 10.13 28.72 26.01
C LYS A 350 9.98 28.86 24.48
N PRO A 351 8.85 28.41 23.89
CA PRO A 351 8.80 27.54 22.73
C PRO A 351 8.67 28.29 21.40
N GLY A 352 9.28 27.72 20.36
CA GLY A 352 9.14 28.13 18.95
C GLY A 352 10.31 27.50 18.21
N PHE A 353 10.17 26.60 17.26
CA PHE A 353 9.28 26.65 16.11
C PHE A 353 9.08 25.22 15.59
N SER A 354 8.14 24.46 16.14
CA SER A 354 7.73 23.24 15.46
C SER A 354 7.04 23.64 14.15
N PRO A 355 7.54 23.18 12.99
CA PRO A 355 6.94 23.48 11.70
C PRO A 355 5.47 23.09 11.67
N ILE A 356 4.66 23.90 10.98
CA ILE A 356 3.25 23.64 10.77
C ILE A 356 3.09 22.94 9.43
N VAL A 357 2.44 21.79 9.41
CA VAL A 357 2.12 21.07 8.18
C VAL A 357 0.62 21.03 8.01
N ILE A 358 0.13 21.68 6.96
CA ILE A 358 -1.29 21.66 6.57
C ILE A 358 -1.48 20.52 5.57
N VAL A 359 -2.42 19.62 5.90
CA VAL A 359 -2.81 18.48 5.08
C VAL A 359 -4.25 18.74 4.59
N PRO A 360 -4.44 19.07 3.30
CA PRO A 360 -5.73 19.49 2.78
C PRO A 360 -6.68 18.30 2.54
N GLY A 361 -7.94 18.60 2.23
CA GLY A 361 -9.00 17.61 2.05
C GLY A 361 -9.07 17.03 0.64
N LEU A 362 -10.07 16.16 0.44
CA LEU A 362 -10.36 15.54 -0.86
C LEU A 362 -10.58 16.62 -1.94
N GLY A 363 -9.86 16.51 -3.06
CA GLY A 363 -9.93 17.45 -4.19
C GLY A 363 -9.17 18.76 -4.07
N ALA A 364 -8.62 19.07 -2.90
CA ALA A 364 -7.85 20.29 -2.70
C ALA A 364 -6.45 20.20 -3.32
N SER A 365 -5.94 18.99 -3.56
CA SER A 365 -4.70 18.77 -4.31
C SER A 365 -5.03 18.45 -5.77
N TRP A 366 -4.21 18.95 -6.69
CA TRP A 366 -4.41 18.92 -8.13
C TRP A 366 -3.17 18.38 -8.84
N ASN A 367 -3.41 17.40 -9.71
CA ASN A 367 -2.48 16.92 -10.71
C ASN A 367 -3.32 16.36 -11.87
N PRO A 368 -3.47 17.10 -12.98
CA PRO A 368 -4.41 16.74 -14.03
C PRO A 368 -4.01 15.45 -14.75
N ARG A 369 -2.70 15.17 -14.90
CA ARG A 369 -2.23 13.91 -15.48
C ARG A 369 -2.65 12.74 -14.62
N ASP A 370 -2.32 12.78 -13.32
CA ASP A 370 -2.64 11.67 -12.43
C ASP A 370 -4.16 11.47 -12.37
N ILE A 371 -4.95 12.53 -12.18
CA ILE A 371 -6.42 12.52 -12.06
C ILE A 371 -7.10 11.92 -13.31
N PHE A 372 -6.68 12.31 -14.51
CA PHE A 372 -7.32 11.92 -15.76
C PHE A 372 -6.62 10.77 -16.49
N SER A 373 -5.54 10.20 -15.94
CA SER A 373 -4.81 9.06 -16.54
C SER A 373 -5.59 7.75 -16.61
N CYS A 374 -6.75 7.68 -15.96
CA CYS A 374 -7.49 6.42 -15.72
C CYS A 374 -6.63 5.34 -15.04
N SER A 375 -5.68 5.78 -14.21
CA SER A 375 -4.74 4.95 -13.47
C SER A 375 -4.50 5.54 -12.07
N LEU A 376 -4.13 4.67 -11.12
CA LEU A 376 -3.62 5.06 -9.80
C LEU A 376 -2.09 5.21 -9.77
N SER A 377 -1.43 5.16 -10.93
CA SER A 377 -0.05 5.65 -11.03
C SER A 377 -0.02 7.12 -10.63
N SER A 378 0.95 7.49 -9.80
CA SER A 378 1.15 8.87 -9.38
C SER A 378 2.53 9.36 -9.74
N SER A 379 2.60 10.51 -10.42
CA SER A 379 3.82 11.23 -10.76
C SER A 379 4.44 11.97 -9.56
N GLY A 380 3.69 12.14 -8.47
CA GLY A 380 4.18 12.77 -7.23
C GLY A 380 4.20 14.32 -7.23
N ASN A 381 3.88 14.97 -8.35
CA ASN A 381 3.94 16.43 -8.51
C ASN A 381 2.62 17.15 -8.17
N TRP A 382 1.96 16.77 -7.08
CA TRP A 382 0.68 17.35 -6.67
C TRP A 382 0.86 18.76 -6.09
N LYS A 383 -0.05 19.67 -6.47
CA LYS A 383 -0.05 21.06 -6.00
C LYS A 383 -1.42 21.43 -5.45
N MET A 384 -1.50 22.53 -4.71
CA MET A 384 -2.81 23.05 -4.31
C MET A 384 -3.61 23.39 -5.57
N THR A 385 -4.88 23.04 -5.59
CA THR A 385 -5.73 23.25 -6.75
C THR A 385 -5.86 24.74 -7.10
N PRO A 386 -5.83 25.13 -8.39
CA PRO A 386 -5.98 26.52 -8.79
C PRO A 386 -7.41 27.07 -8.57
N PHE A 387 -8.40 26.21 -8.37
CA PHE A 387 -9.83 26.58 -8.46
C PHE A 387 -10.50 26.80 -7.12
N THR A 388 -9.86 26.47 -6.00
CA THR A 388 -10.36 26.85 -4.67
C THR A 388 -9.29 27.60 -3.89
N SER A 389 -9.72 28.69 -3.26
CA SER A 389 -8.90 29.50 -2.36
C SER A 389 -9.24 29.24 -0.89
N ILE A 390 -9.91 28.14 -0.56
CA ILE A 390 -10.40 27.85 0.78
C ILE A 390 -9.26 27.83 1.83
N TYR A 391 -8.07 27.36 1.44
CA TYR A 391 -6.88 27.40 2.29
C TYR A 391 -6.09 28.71 2.20
N LYS A 392 -6.32 29.52 1.16
CA LYS A 392 -5.53 30.73 0.89
C LYS A 392 -5.67 31.75 2.01
N ARG A 393 -6.87 31.86 2.61
CA ARG A 393 -7.10 32.75 3.76
C ARG A 393 -6.31 32.31 4.99
N LEU A 394 -6.32 31.01 5.31
CA LEU A 394 -5.50 30.46 6.40
C LEU A 394 -3.99 30.65 6.13
N VAL A 395 -3.51 30.31 4.94
CA VAL A 395 -2.10 30.47 4.56
C VAL A 395 -1.68 31.94 4.59
N ASN A 396 -2.51 32.86 4.09
CA ASN A 396 -2.28 34.31 4.20
C ASN A 396 -2.23 34.76 5.66
N THR A 397 -3.12 34.23 6.51
CA THR A 397 -3.12 34.54 7.94
C THR A 397 -1.80 34.15 8.58
N LEU A 398 -1.34 32.92 8.35
CA LEU A 398 -0.07 32.44 8.90
C LEU A 398 1.15 33.19 8.33
N THR A 399 1.14 33.48 7.03
CA THR A 399 2.31 34.06 6.37
C THR A 399 2.39 35.58 6.47
N LYS A 400 1.28 36.28 6.27
CA LYS A 400 1.23 37.75 6.26
C LYS A 400 0.97 38.34 7.64
N ASN A 401 0.09 37.72 8.43
CA ASN A 401 -0.32 38.27 9.73
C ASN A 401 0.54 37.69 10.87
N ALA A 402 0.74 36.37 10.91
CA ALA A 402 1.63 35.72 11.89
C ALA A 402 3.12 35.77 11.50
N LYS A 403 3.45 36.33 10.33
CA LYS A 403 4.83 36.54 9.83
C LYS A 403 5.65 35.25 9.66
N LEU A 404 4.99 34.11 9.46
CA LEU A 404 5.65 32.82 9.22
C LEU A 404 6.05 32.68 7.74
N LYS A 405 7.16 32.01 7.48
CA LYS A 405 7.65 31.78 6.12
C LYS A 405 7.09 30.46 5.56
N LEU A 406 6.42 30.55 4.41
CA LEU A 406 6.01 29.36 3.66
C LEU A 406 7.25 28.57 3.22
N ASN A 407 7.18 27.24 3.27
CA ASN A 407 8.28 26.30 3.00
C ASN A 407 9.47 26.40 3.97
N SER A 408 9.29 27.05 5.12
CA SER A 408 10.28 27.11 6.22
C SER A 408 9.64 26.81 7.57
N ASP A 409 8.52 27.50 7.83
CA ASP A 409 7.76 27.45 9.09
C ASP A 409 6.38 26.85 8.88
N VAL A 410 5.77 27.12 7.71
CA VAL A 410 4.48 26.58 7.27
C VAL A 410 4.68 25.79 5.99
N PHE A 411 4.17 24.58 5.96
CA PHE A 411 4.25 23.66 4.84
C PHE A 411 2.84 23.20 4.47
N VAL A 412 2.63 22.92 3.18
CA VAL A 412 1.39 22.33 2.67
C VAL A 412 1.75 21.01 2.00
N TYR A 413 1.23 19.91 2.54
CA TYR A 413 1.43 18.59 1.97
C TYR A 413 0.32 18.34 0.95
N ASN A 414 0.59 18.63 -0.34
CA ASN A 414 -0.33 18.27 -1.42
C ASN A 414 -0.09 16.83 -1.83
N TYR A 415 -1.17 16.07 -2.05
CA TYR A 415 -1.11 14.63 -2.20
C TYR A 415 -2.19 14.10 -3.14
N ASP A 416 -2.01 12.86 -3.60
CA ASP A 416 -3.01 12.19 -4.44
C ASP A 416 -4.15 11.67 -3.55
N TRP A 417 -5.18 12.49 -3.36
CA TRP A 417 -6.35 12.18 -2.52
C TRP A 417 -7.18 10.98 -3.02
N ARG A 418 -6.90 10.46 -4.22
CA ARG A 418 -7.51 9.25 -4.74
C ARG A 418 -6.89 7.99 -4.14
N GLN A 419 -5.64 8.09 -3.70
CA GLN A 419 -4.88 7.00 -3.10
C GLN A 419 -5.40 6.71 -1.69
N PRO A 420 -5.47 5.43 -1.34
CA PRO A 420 -5.80 5.03 0.01
C PRO A 420 -4.83 5.52 1.05
N LEU A 421 -5.43 5.72 2.22
CA LEU A 421 -4.90 6.60 3.23
C LEU A 421 -3.57 6.10 3.80
N ASP A 422 -3.31 4.79 3.80
CA ASP A 422 -2.06 4.21 4.32
C ASP A 422 -0.82 4.61 3.52
N ARG A 423 -0.95 4.67 2.19
CA ARG A 423 0.13 5.18 1.34
C ARG A 423 0.34 6.67 1.54
N GLU A 424 -0.73 7.43 1.72
CA GLU A 424 -0.63 8.87 1.93
C GLU A 424 -0.11 9.20 3.34
N GLY A 425 -0.40 8.36 4.34
CA GLY A 425 0.21 8.42 5.67
C GLY A 425 1.72 8.17 5.64
N GLU A 426 2.18 7.15 4.91
CA GLU A 426 3.60 6.88 4.72
C GLU A 426 4.32 7.95 3.89
N LYS A 427 3.67 8.47 2.83
CA LYS A 427 4.23 9.61 2.08
C LYS A 427 4.26 10.88 2.92
N LEU A 428 3.26 11.11 3.80
CA LEU A 428 3.27 12.20 4.76
C LEU A 428 4.44 12.04 5.75
N LYS A 429 4.72 10.81 6.23
CA LYS A 429 5.92 10.52 7.04
C LYS A 429 7.19 10.93 6.30
N ASN A 430 7.37 10.48 5.07
CA ASN A 430 8.54 10.80 4.25
C ASN A 430 8.67 12.30 3.98
N TYR A 431 7.55 12.98 3.77
CA TYR A 431 7.50 14.43 3.64
C TYR A 431 7.94 15.12 4.93
N ILE A 432 7.43 14.69 6.09
CA ILE A 432 7.82 15.20 7.41
C ILE A 432 9.33 14.95 7.66
N ASP A 433 9.82 13.75 7.37
CA ASP A 433 11.24 13.42 7.53
C ASP A 433 12.12 14.32 6.65
N LYS A 434 11.69 14.58 5.41
CA LYS A 434 12.38 15.49 4.49
C LYS A 434 12.44 16.91 5.02
N ILE A 435 11.33 17.49 5.49
CA ILE A 435 11.33 18.88 6.02
C ILE A 435 12.14 19.01 7.31
N LEU A 436 12.33 17.91 8.05
CA LEU A 436 13.09 17.88 9.30
C LEU A 436 14.57 17.51 9.12
N SER A 437 14.99 16.99 7.96
CA SER A 437 16.35 16.52 7.70
C SER A 437 17.47 17.57 7.92
N GLY A 438 17.13 18.86 7.85
CA GLY A 438 18.05 19.98 8.13
C GLY A 438 17.76 20.73 9.43
N LYS A 439 16.90 20.21 10.30
CA LYS A 439 16.53 20.82 11.58
C LYS A 439 17.18 20.06 12.76
N PRO A 440 17.31 20.69 13.95
CA PRO A 440 17.93 20.04 15.10
C PRO A 440 17.32 18.66 15.44
N PRO A 441 18.13 17.68 15.87
CA PRO A 441 17.61 16.37 16.28
C PRO A 441 16.49 16.49 17.32
N GLY A 442 15.44 15.68 17.17
CA GLY A 442 14.27 15.72 18.04
C GLY A 442 13.23 16.80 17.69
N THR A 443 13.46 17.62 16.66
CA THR A 443 12.44 18.57 16.17
C THR A 443 11.17 17.82 15.77
N LYS A 444 10.01 18.31 16.24
CA LYS A 444 8.68 17.77 15.92
C LYS A 444 7.88 18.75 15.04
N VAL A 445 6.72 18.31 14.55
CA VAL A 445 5.80 19.10 13.71
C VAL A 445 4.41 19.21 14.33
N ARG A 446 3.71 20.31 14.02
CA ARG A 446 2.30 20.51 14.36
C ARG A 446 1.47 20.28 13.10
N LEU A 447 0.49 19.39 13.19
CA LEU A 447 -0.27 18.92 12.04
C LEU A 447 -1.68 19.50 12.05
N ILE A 448 -2.12 20.05 10.91
CA ILE A 448 -3.49 20.48 10.68
C ILE A 448 -4.05 19.70 9.51
N GLY A 449 -5.02 18.82 9.75
CA GLY A 449 -5.68 18.05 8.70
C GLY A 449 -7.11 18.52 8.49
N HIS A 450 -7.48 18.85 7.26
CA HIS A 450 -8.87 19.17 6.93
C HIS A 450 -9.53 18.01 6.18
N SER A 451 -10.76 17.64 6.56
CA SER A 451 -11.54 16.61 5.88
C SER A 451 -10.73 15.31 5.73
N LEU A 452 -10.60 14.75 4.52
CA LEU A 452 -9.74 13.59 4.24
C LEU A 452 -8.29 13.73 4.77
N GLY A 453 -7.73 14.95 4.77
CA GLY A 453 -6.37 15.21 5.24
C GLY A 453 -6.16 14.94 6.73
N GLY A 454 -7.23 15.03 7.55
CA GLY A 454 -7.18 14.58 8.94
C GLY A 454 -7.07 13.06 9.05
N LEU A 455 -7.68 12.30 8.13
CA LEU A 455 -7.51 10.85 8.08
C LEU A 455 -6.14 10.43 7.54
N VAL A 456 -5.52 11.22 6.65
CA VAL A 456 -4.11 11.02 6.26
C VAL A 456 -3.18 11.16 7.46
N ILE A 457 -3.38 12.18 8.30
CA ILE A 457 -2.63 12.33 9.56
C ILE A 457 -2.90 11.14 10.48
N ARG A 458 -4.16 10.71 10.60
CA ARG A 458 -4.53 9.54 11.40
C ARG A 458 -3.78 8.28 10.97
N SER A 459 -3.72 8.02 9.66
CA SER A 459 -2.93 6.93 9.08
C SER A 459 -1.44 7.03 9.41
N TYR A 460 -0.85 8.22 9.23
CA TYR A 460 0.55 8.48 9.57
C TYR A 460 0.89 8.10 11.02
N LEU A 461 0.01 8.41 11.97
CA LEU A 461 0.20 8.09 13.38
C LEU A 461 0.08 6.58 13.66
N THR A 462 -0.97 5.95 13.12
CA THR A 462 -1.23 4.52 13.33
C THR A 462 -0.12 3.65 12.76
N ASN A 463 0.44 4.01 11.60
CA ASN A 463 1.50 3.24 10.95
C ASN A 463 2.88 3.47 11.60
N ASN A 464 3.03 4.49 12.45
CA ASN A 464 4.30 4.87 13.06
C ASN A 464 4.19 5.03 14.59
N PRO A 465 3.72 4.00 15.32
CA PRO A 465 3.57 4.08 16.77
C PRO A 465 4.93 4.29 17.43
N GLY A 466 5.07 5.35 18.23
CA GLY A 466 6.33 5.69 18.92
C GLY A 466 7.44 6.27 18.04
N ASN A 467 7.31 6.25 16.71
CA ASN A 467 8.30 6.79 15.77
C ASN A 467 7.77 7.99 14.96
N HIS A 468 6.54 8.44 15.22
CA HIS A 468 6.03 9.67 14.60
C HIS A 468 6.69 10.92 15.21
N LYS A 469 6.87 11.95 14.38
CA LYS A 469 7.44 13.26 14.77
C LYS A 469 6.36 14.32 15.03
N ALA A 470 5.12 13.93 15.33
CA ALA A 470 4.05 14.85 15.70
C ALA A 470 4.22 15.39 17.14
N GLU A 471 4.02 16.69 17.32
CA GLU A 471 3.90 17.36 18.63
C GLU A 471 2.44 17.53 19.02
N SER A 472 1.65 18.12 18.12
CA SER A 472 0.22 18.35 18.30
C SER A 472 -0.51 18.25 16.99
N ILE A 473 -1.80 17.92 17.08
CA ILE A 473 -2.64 17.61 15.93
C ILE A 473 -3.99 18.30 16.09
N LEU A 474 -4.42 18.95 15.02
CA LEU A 474 -5.76 19.51 14.88
C LEU A 474 -6.41 18.98 13.61
N THR A 475 -7.51 18.23 13.75
CA THR A 475 -8.32 17.78 12.61
C THR A 475 -9.56 18.66 12.47
N LEU A 476 -9.85 19.12 11.25
CA LEU A 476 -10.92 20.06 10.93
C LEU A 476 -11.97 19.34 10.09
N GLY A 477 -13.21 19.24 10.55
CA GLY A 477 -14.29 18.58 9.80
C GLY A 477 -13.94 17.16 9.33
N THR A 478 -13.11 16.41 10.06
CA THR A 478 -12.53 15.15 9.55
C THR A 478 -13.47 13.98 9.81
N PRO A 479 -13.86 13.16 8.82
CA PRO A 479 -14.81 12.06 9.00
C PRO A 479 -14.22 10.86 9.75
N HIS A 480 -13.97 11.01 11.05
CA HIS A 480 -13.38 9.97 11.91
C HIS A 480 -14.26 8.73 12.06
N GLN A 481 -15.56 8.84 11.80
CA GLN A 481 -16.51 7.73 11.71
C GLN A 481 -17.19 7.64 10.34
N GLY A 482 -16.64 8.31 9.33
CA GLY A 482 -17.15 8.31 7.95
C GLY A 482 -18.25 9.34 7.67
N THR A 483 -18.72 9.37 6.42
CA THR A 483 -19.81 10.23 5.95
C THR A 483 -20.80 9.46 5.09
N VAL A 484 -22.08 9.74 5.29
CA VAL A 484 -23.16 9.10 4.52
C VAL A 484 -23.08 9.47 3.03
N LEU A 485 -22.44 10.59 2.67
CA LEU A 485 -22.23 10.98 1.27
C LEU A 485 -21.31 10.02 0.50
N ALA A 486 -20.51 9.20 1.18
CA ALA A 486 -19.67 8.18 0.56
C ALA A 486 -20.48 7.02 -0.03
N TYR A 487 -21.66 6.71 0.53
CA TYR A 487 -22.50 5.58 0.12
C TYR A 487 -22.96 5.66 -1.35
N PRO A 488 -23.69 6.70 -1.81
CA PRO A 488 -24.12 6.79 -3.21
C PRO A 488 -22.94 6.81 -4.19
N LEU A 489 -21.81 7.37 -3.76
CA LEU A 489 -20.59 7.44 -4.55
C LEU A 489 -19.92 6.06 -4.68
N TRP A 490 -19.87 5.27 -3.62
CA TRP A 490 -19.26 3.93 -3.60
C TRP A 490 -20.16 2.84 -4.21
N GLU A 491 -21.47 2.90 -3.98
CA GLU A 491 -22.42 1.86 -4.40
C GLU A 491 -22.83 1.92 -5.86
N LYS A 492 -22.79 3.11 -6.47
CA LYS A 492 -23.24 3.31 -7.86
C LYS A 492 -22.41 4.33 -8.64
N GLY A 493 -21.65 5.17 -7.94
CA GLY A 493 -20.99 6.33 -8.52
C GLY A 493 -21.90 7.53 -8.72
N GLU A 494 -22.93 7.66 -7.88
CA GLU A 494 -23.75 8.86 -7.84
C GLU A 494 -23.08 9.94 -6.96
N ILE A 495 -22.92 11.14 -7.52
CA ILE A 495 -22.18 12.22 -6.86
C ILE A 495 -23.15 13.18 -6.16
N TRP A 496 -23.35 12.95 -4.87
CA TRP A 496 -24.26 13.72 -4.01
C TRP A 496 -23.48 14.73 -3.17
N THR A 497 -22.91 15.74 -3.80
CA THR A 497 -22.23 16.85 -3.09
C THR A 497 -22.70 18.20 -3.62
N ASP A 498 -22.77 19.17 -2.72
CA ASP A 498 -23.03 20.58 -3.03
C ASP A 498 -21.74 21.31 -3.45
N ASP A 499 -20.56 20.70 -3.23
CA ASP A 499 -19.29 21.20 -3.75
C ASP A 499 -19.25 21.00 -5.27
N LYS A 500 -19.48 22.09 -5.99
CA LYS A 500 -19.47 22.13 -7.47
C LYS A 500 -18.11 21.68 -8.04
N THR A 501 -17.01 21.98 -7.37
CA THR A 501 -15.66 21.60 -7.81
C THR A 501 -15.50 20.09 -7.72
N MET A 502 -15.82 19.51 -6.57
CA MET A 502 -15.71 18.07 -6.38
C MET A 502 -16.67 17.29 -7.27
N LYS A 503 -17.90 17.79 -7.41
CA LYS A 503 -18.88 17.21 -8.32
C LYS A 503 -18.35 17.17 -9.75
N TRP A 504 -17.72 18.26 -10.18
CA TRP A 504 -17.09 18.33 -11.48
C TRP A 504 -15.92 17.34 -11.61
N ILE A 505 -14.94 17.37 -10.71
CA ILE A 505 -13.75 16.49 -10.77
C ILE A 505 -14.17 15.02 -10.88
N LEU A 506 -15.04 14.55 -9.97
CA LEU A 506 -15.48 13.16 -9.94
C LEU A 506 -16.29 12.79 -11.19
N ALA A 507 -17.18 13.67 -11.65
CA ALA A 507 -17.97 13.41 -12.87
C ALA A 507 -17.07 13.26 -14.10
N ASN A 508 -15.98 14.02 -14.16
CA ASN A 508 -15.05 13.97 -15.29
C ASN A 508 -14.17 12.74 -15.25
N ILE A 509 -13.68 12.32 -14.06
CA ILE A 509 -13.00 11.03 -13.90
C ILE A 509 -13.91 9.91 -14.43
N ILE A 510 -15.19 9.91 -14.01
CA ILE A 510 -16.18 8.92 -14.43
C ILE A 510 -16.40 8.96 -15.95
N ASN A 511 -16.73 10.13 -16.51
CA ASN A 511 -17.08 10.25 -17.93
C ASN A 511 -15.88 9.92 -18.84
N HIS A 512 -14.71 10.47 -18.53
CA HIS A 512 -13.49 10.24 -19.30
C HIS A 512 -13.11 8.75 -19.26
N CYS A 513 -12.98 8.16 -18.08
CA CYS A 513 -12.50 6.79 -17.95
C CYS A 513 -13.52 5.71 -18.34
N LYS A 514 -14.82 6.03 -18.42
CA LYS A 514 -15.81 5.15 -19.04
C LYS A 514 -15.70 5.10 -20.57
N LEU A 515 -15.25 6.18 -21.20
CA LEU A 515 -15.18 6.31 -22.66
C LEU A 515 -13.83 5.86 -23.23
N VAL A 516 -12.75 5.98 -22.45
CA VAL A 516 -11.42 5.51 -22.84
C VAL A 516 -11.39 3.98 -22.90
N ARG A 517 -11.24 3.43 -24.11
CA ARG A 517 -10.85 2.03 -24.30
C ARG A 517 -9.35 1.92 -24.01
N PRO A 518 -8.89 1.04 -23.10
CA PRO A 518 -7.47 0.79 -22.96
C PRO A 518 -6.92 0.26 -24.29
N GLY A 519 -6.10 1.07 -24.96
CA GLY A 519 -5.36 0.69 -26.16
C GLY A 519 -5.61 1.55 -27.39
N VAL A 520 -4.97 2.72 -27.47
CA VAL A 520 -4.10 3.12 -28.60
C VAL A 520 -2.99 4.06 -28.09
N SER A 521 -2.05 3.54 -27.31
CA SER A 521 -0.66 4.01 -27.36
C SER A 521 0.26 2.88 -26.87
N SER A 522 1.44 2.82 -27.47
CA SER A 522 2.34 1.68 -27.61
C SER A 522 2.98 1.16 -26.32
N GLN A 523 3.22 -0.16 -26.27
CA GLN A 523 4.07 -0.91 -25.32
C GLN A 523 3.52 -1.25 -23.92
N MET A 524 2.34 -1.87 -23.85
CA MET A 524 2.04 -2.90 -22.85
C MET A 524 0.68 -3.51 -23.19
N ARG A 525 0.63 -4.79 -23.57
CA ARG A 525 -0.65 -5.50 -23.70
C ARG A 525 -1.13 -5.91 -22.30
N LEU A 526 -1.77 -4.99 -21.58
CA LEU A 526 -2.64 -5.35 -20.46
C LEU A 526 -4.01 -5.82 -21.01
N PRO A 527 -4.69 -6.80 -20.37
CA PRO A 527 -6.00 -7.22 -20.81
C PRO A 527 -6.97 -6.03 -20.75
N THR A 528 -7.80 -5.90 -21.79
CA THR A 528 -8.84 -4.87 -21.93
C THR A 528 -9.79 -4.84 -20.73
N VAL A 529 -9.52 -3.98 -19.74
CA VAL A 529 -10.50 -3.63 -18.71
C VAL A 529 -11.52 -2.69 -19.35
N LYS A 530 -12.64 -3.26 -19.78
CA LYS A 530 -13.79 -2.47 -20.23
C LYS A 530 -14.49 -1.96 -18.97
N PHE A 531 -14.23 -0.72 -18.53
CA PHE A 531 -15.00 -0.11 -17.45
C PHE A 531 -16.49 -0.07 -17.85
N ARG A 532 -17.36 -0.80 -17.13
CA ARG A 532 -18.78 -0.98 -17.48
C ARG A 532 -19.67 0.02 -16.76
N THR A 533 -19.33 0.44 -15.54
CA THR A 533 -20.18 1.31 -14.71
C THR A 533 -19.42 2.47 -14.07
N SER A 534 -20.14 3.51 -13.63
CA SER A 534 -19.55 4.62 -12.86
C SER A 534 -18.99 4.15 -11.52
N ARG A 535 -19.64 3.14 -10.91
CA ARG A 535 -19.19 2.46 -9.69
C ARG A 535 -17.79 1.88 -9.86
N GLU A 536 -17.58 1.07 -10.90
CA GLU A 536 -16.30 0.41 -11.17
C GLU A 536 -15.16 1.43 -11.35
N VAL A 537 -15.42 2.52 -12.07
CA VAL A 537 -14.43 3.59 -12.26
C VAL A 537 -14.03 4.21 -10.92
N LEU A 538 -14.98 4.57 -10.05
CA LEU A 538 -14.65 5.17 -8.77
C LEU A 538 -13.99 4.19 -7.80
N GLN A 539 -14.47 2.95 -7.74
CA GLN A 539 -13.87 1.92 -6.87
C GLN A 539 -12.41 1.65 -7.25
N LEU A 540 -12.08 1.70 -8.55
CA LEU A 540 -10.72 1.49 -9.05
C LEU A 540 -9.85 2.75 -9.01
N LEU A 541 -10.40 3.93 -9.29
CA LEU A 541 -9.60 5.15 -9.49
C LEU A 541 -9.66 6.14 -8.32
N VAL A 542 -10.58 5.97 -7.38
CA VAL A 542 -10.66 6.77 -6.14
C VAL A 542 -11.00 5.89 -4.93
N PRO A 543 -10.21 4.82 -4.66
CA PRO A 543 -10.45 3.89 -3.56
C PRO A 543 -10.46 4.52 -2.15
N SER A 544 -9.92 5.72 -1.96
CA SER A 544 -10.05 6.47 -0.71
C SER A 544 -11.52 6.73 -0.30
N ILE A 545 -12.47 6.69 -1.25
CA ILE A 545 -13.90 6.82 -0.96
C ILE A 545 -14.42 5.68 -0.08
N LYS A 546 -13.92 4.45 -0.24
CA LYS A 546 -14.32 3.31 0.62
C LYS A 546 -14.01 3.62 2.08
N GLN A 547 -12.87 4.25 2.33
CA GLN A 547 -12.39 4.61 3.67
C GLN A 547 -13.15 5.82 4.26
N LEU A 548 -14.12 6.37 3.52
CA LEU A 548 -15.07 7.37 3.99
C LEU A 548 -16.45 6.78 4.32
N LEU A 549 -16.71 5.49 4.08
CA LEU A 549 -17.98 4.86 4.44
C LEU A 549 -18.22 4.97 5.96
N PRO A 550 -19.48 5.15 6.43
CA PRO A 550 -19.76 5.26 7.85
C PRO A 550 -19.43 3.99 8.65
N THR A 551 -18.99 4.16 9.89
CA THR A 551 -18.83 3.08 10.90
C THR A 551 -19.97 3.07 11.93
N PHE A 552 -21.11 3.68 11.59
CA PHE A 552 -22.32 3.78 12.42
C PHE A 552 -23.53 3.48 11.55
N ALA A 553 -24.66 3.05 12.11
CA ALA A 553 -25.86 2.76 11.31
C ALA A 553 -26.40 4.01 10.58
N TYR A 554 -26.59 3.92 9.26
CA TYR A 554 -27.02 5.04 8.40
C TYR A 554 -28.05 4.65 7.32
N ILE A 555 -28.48 3.39 7.28
CA ILE A 555 -29.45 2.87 6.31
C ILE A 555 -30.69 2.40 7.05
N ARG A 556 -31.88 2.67 6.49
CA ARG A 556 -33.16 2.12 6.94
C ARG A 556 -33.84 1.39 5.81
N GLN A 557 -34.26 0.14 6.05
CA GLN A 557 -35.06 -0.63 5.11
C GLN A 557 -36.43 -0.90 5.74
N ASN A 558 -37.50 -0.47 5.06
CA ASN A 558 -38.88 -0.56 5.56
C ASN A 558 -39.08 0.04 6.97
N GLY A 559 -38.39 1.14 7.29
CA GLY A 559 -38.44 1.80 8.60
C GLY A 559 -37.53 1.20 9.67
N THR A 560 -36.91 0.03 9.41
CA THR A 560 -35.97 -0.62 10.32
C THR A 560 -34.54 -0.19 10.02
N VAL A 561 -33.80 0.24 11.04
CA VAL A 561 -32.37 0.58 10.92
C VAL A 561 -31.56 -0.70 10.69
N ILE A 562 -30.68 -0.66 9.69
CA ILE A 562 -29.68 -1.71 9.46
C ILE A 562 -28.42 -1.33 10.23
N GLU A 563 -28.02 -2.20 11.16
CA GLU A 563 -26.77 -2.03 11.91
C GLU A 563 -25.56 -2.24 11.00
N GLU A 564 -24.50 -1.44 11.21
CA GLU A 564 -23.31 -1.43 10.36
C GLU A 564 -22.67 -2.82 10.16
N PRO A 565 -22.57 -3.70 11.18
CA PRO A 565 -21.99 -5.03 10.99
C PRO A 565 -22.75 -5.92 10.00
N LEU A 566 -24.03 -5.63 9.73
CA LEU A 566 -24.88 -6.36 8.80
C LEU A 566 -24.81 -5.82 7.37
N MET A 567 -24.19 -4.66 7.16
CA MET A 567 -23.97 -4.10 5.83
C MET A 567 -22.89 -4.88 5.08
N LYS A 568 -23.02 -4.98 3.76
CA LYS A 568 -22.08 -5.68 2.88
C LYS A 568 -20.88 -4.81 2.55
N ASN A 569 -21.09 -3.53 2.24
CA ASN A 569 -20.01 -2.58 2.01
C ASN A 569 -19.75 -1.79 3.28
N ARG A 570 -18.69 -2.21 3.99
CA ARG A 570 -18.26 -1.66 5.28
C ARG A 570 -16.95 -0.89 5.18
N ASN A 571 -16.74 -0.02 6.16
CA ASN A 571 -15.46 0.63 6.37
C ASN A 571 -14.59 -0.23 7.30
N ASP A 572 -13.71 -1.02 6.71
CA ASP A 572 -12.72 -1.85 7.40
C ASP A 572 -11.50 -1.04 7.91
N TRP A 573 -11.35 0.19 7.43
CA TRP A 573 -10.17 1.02 7.69
C TRP A 573 -10.33 1.92 8.94
N LEU A 574 -11.44 2.65 9.05
CA LEU A 574 -11.65 3.57 10.18
C LEU A 574 -11.62 2.87 11.56
N PRO A 575 -12.23 1.69 11.77
CA PRO A 575 -12.18 1.00 13.05
C PRO A 575 -10.77 0.49 13.42
N SER A 576 -9.99 0.06 12.41
CA SER A 576 -8.62 -0.46 12.62
C SER A 576 -7.58 0.63 12.88
N HIS A 577 -7.93 1.90 12.63
CA HIS A 577 -7.02 3.05 12.78
C HIS A 577 -7.42 3.97 13.93
N LEU A 578 -8.05 3.48 15.01
CA LEU A 578 -8.45 4.30 16.17
C LEU A 578 -7.25 4.87 16.94
N THR A 579 -7.20 6.20 17.11
CA THR A 579 -6.08 6.93 17.74
C THR A 579 -6.29 7.23 19.22
N THR A 580 -7.07 6.42 19.94
CA THR A 580 -7.55 6.75 21.29
C THR A 580 -6.45 6.70 22.37
N SER A 581 -5.25 6.22 22.07
CA SER A 581 -4.11 6.31 22.99
C SER A 581 -2.78 6.53 22.25
N LEU A 582 -2.53 7.78 21.83
CA LEU A 582 -1.20 8.23 21.46
C LEU A 582 -0.58 8.88 22.70
N SER A 583 0.19 8.10 23.48
CA SER A 583 0.96 8.67 24.58
C SER A 583 1.83 9.83 24.05
N ASN A 584 1.70 11.02 24.66
CA ASN A 584 2.51 12.21 24.36
C ASN A 584 2.20 13.02 23.08
N VAL A 585 0.99 12.92 22.50
CA VAL A 585 0.52 13.83 21.43
C VAL A 585 -0.78 14.53 21.82
N SER A 586 -0.85 15.85 21.71
CA SER A 586 -2.10 16.59 21.91
C SER A 586 -3.00 16.48 20.68
N LEU A 587 -4.11 15.76 20.81
CA LEU A 587 -5.11 15.57 19.76
C LEU A 587 -6.31 16.49 19.96
N ASN A 588 -6.62 17.30 18.95
CA ASN A 588 -7.69 18.28 18.96
C ASN A 588 -8.56 18.11 17.70
N THR A 589 -9.84 18.39 17.82
CA THR A 589 -10.76 18.43 16.67
C THR A 589 -11.49 19.77 16.61
N LEU A 590 -11.84 20.20 15.40
CA LEU A 590 -12.72 21.33 15.14
C LEU A 590 -13.82 20.91 14.18
N SER A 591 -15.04 20.80 14.68
CA SER A 591 -16.21 20.43 13.88
C SER A 591 -17.01 21.67 13.47
N GLY A 592 -17.56 21.66 12.26
CA GLY A 592 -18.68 22.52 11.90
C GLY A 592 -19.99 21.94 12.44
N ASN A 593 -20.98 22.79 12.70
CA ASN A 593 -22.28 22.39 13.22
C ASN A 593 -23.38 23.37 12.76
N ASN A 594 -24.64 23.02 13.04
CA ASN A 594 -25.85 23.76 12.68
C ASN A 594 -26.16 23.81 11.19
N ILE A 595 -25.58 22.93 10.38
CA ILE A 595 -25.91 22.75 8.97
C ILE A 595 -26.61 21.41 8.77
N ALA A 596 -27.68 21.40 7.97
CA ALA A 596 -28.43 20.21 7.62
C ALA A 596 -27.52 19.17 6.94
N THR A 597 -27.25 18.07 7.64
CA THR A 597 -26.25 17.05 7.26
C THR A 597 -26.91 15.68 7.17
N LEU A 598 -26.57 14.92 6.12
CA LEU A 598 -27.17 13.62 5.84
C LEU A 598 -26.92 12.61 6.97
N ARG A 599 -28.01 12.06 7.53
CA ARG A 599 -27.98 11.12 8.67
C ARG A 599 -28.47 9.72 8.32
N PHE A 600 -29.58 9.61 7.59
CA PHE A 600 -30.16 8.33 7.19
C PHE A 600 -30.54 8.30 5.71
N LEU A 601 -30.42 7.13 5.11
CA LEU A 601 -30.95 6.79 3.80
C LEU A 601 -32.06 5.75 3.98
N ASP A 602 -33.26 6.06 3.51
CA ASP A 602 -34.31 5.05 3.39
C ASP A 602 -34.10 4.32 2.07
N VAL A 603 -33.98 3.00 2.12
CA VAL A 603 -33.65 2.17 0.98
C VAL A 603 -34.74 1.16 0.65
N VAL A 604 -34.82 0.83 -0.63
CA VAL A 604 -35.62 -0.27 -1.18
C VAL A 604 -34.72 -1.24 -1.93
N ASP A 605 -35.26 -2.40 -2.27
CA ASP A 605 -34.57 -3.37 -3.12
C ASP A 605 -34.20 -2.75 -4.48
N PRO A 606 -32.94 -2.87 -4.93
CA PRO A 606 -32.55 -2.39 -6.25
C PRO A 606 -33.25 -3.18 -7.36
N SER A 607 -33.42 -2.53 -8.52
CA SER A 607 -33.99 -3.18 -9.70
C SER A 607 -33.12 -4.34 -10.19
N VAL A 608 -33.68 -5.28 -10.96
CA VAL A 608 -32.93 -6.42 -11.53
C VAL A 608 -31.70 -5.97 -12.31
N LYS A 609 -31.80 -4.86 -13.05
CA LYS A 609 -30.69 -4.27 -13.80
C LYS A 609 -29.60 -3.70 -12.88
N GLU A 610 -29.98 -3.02 -11.81
CA GLU A 610 -29.03 -2.49 -10.81
C GLU A 610 -28.34 -3.65 -10.05
N LYS A 611 -29.08 -4.68 -9.65
CA LYS A 611 -28.53 -5.91 -9.05
C LYS A 611 -27.52 -6.60 -9.99
N ALA A 612 -27.87 -6.74 -11.27
CA ALA A 612 -26.97 -7.34 -12.27
C ALA A 612 -25.71 -6.50 -12.54
N ALA A 613 -25.77 -5.18 -12.35
CA ALA A 613 -24.61 -4.29 -12.40
C ALA A 613 -23.78 -4.35 -11.11
N GLY A 614 -24.30 -4.92 -10.01
CA GLY A 614 -23.70 -4.94 -8.68
C GLY A 614 -23.91 -3.64 -7.90
N ASP A 615 -24.89 -2.82 -8.29
CA ASP A 615 -25.18 -1.54 -7.63
C ASP A 615 -26.09 -1.75 -6.40
N TRP A 616 -25.90 -0.91 -5.38
CA TRP A 616 -26.74 -0.85 -4.18
C TRP A 616 -26.81 -2.18 -3.40
N LEU A 617 -25.66 -2.73 -3.04
CA LEU A 617 -25.58 -4.01 -2.32
C LEU A 617 -26.37 -4.00 -1.00
N ASP A 618 -26.42 -2.84 -0.34
CA ASP A 618 -27.12 -2.57 0.92
C ASP A 618 -28.45 -1.82 0.74
N GLY A 619 -28.92 -1.69 -0.50
CA GLY A 619 -30.24 -1.12 -0.84
C GLY A 619 -30.17 0.23 -1.55
N LYS A 620 -31.14 0.45 -2.44
CA LYS A 620 -31.22 1.66 -3.27
C LYS A 620 -31.90 2.79 -2.48
N PRO A 621 -31.25 3.95 -2.29
CA PRO A 621 -31.87 5.10 -1.66
C PRO A 621 -33.11 5.58 -2.41
N VAL A 622 -34.19 5.84 -1.69
CA VAL A 622 -35.43 6.47 -2.19
C VAL A 622 -35.78 7.75 -1.44
N ASN A 623 -35.31 7.88 -0.20
CA ASN A 623 -35.46 9.08 0.60
C ASN A 623 -34.19 9.33 1.43
N ASN A 624 -33.96 10.59 1.79
CA ASN A 624 -32.86 10.98 2.64
C ASN A 624 -33.34 11.83 3.81
N GLU A 625 -32.75 11.59 4.98
CA GLU A 625 -33.00 12.37 6.18
C GLU A 625 -31.74 13.15 6.54
N LYS A 626 -31.88 14.48 6.66
CA LYS A 626 -30.83 15.37 7.15
C LYS A 626 -31.17 15.85 8.55
N ILE A 627 -30.16 15.99 9.40
CA ILE A 627 -30.29 16.59 10.72
C ILE A 627 -29.44 17.87 10.82
N ASN A 628 -29.87 18.85 11.61
CA ASN A 628 -29.10 20.06 11.90
C ASN A 628 -28.03 19.78 12.97
N GLY A 629 -27.13 18.86 12.68
CA GLY A 629 -26.15 18.31 13.63
C GLY A 629 -24.80 18.00 12.98
N GLY A 630 -24.39 18.82 12.01
CA GLY A 630 -23.13 18.68 11.30
C GLY A 630 -22.80 19.90 10.45
N ASP A 631 -21.86 19.74 9.52
CA ASP A 631 -21.31 20.82 8.69
C ASP A 631 -21.80 20.80 7.23
N GLY A 632 -22.83 19.99 6.94
CA GLY A 632 -23.38 19.76 5.61
C GLY A 632 -22.72 18.61 4.85
N THR A 633 -21.53 18.18 5.27
CA THR A 633 -20.79 17.04 4.70
C THR A 633 -20.60 15.94 5.73
N ILE A 634 -20.18 16.30 6.94
CA ILE A 634 -19.80 15.41 8.05
C ILE A 634 -20.69 15.71 9.26
N LEU A 635 -21.24 14.65 9.85
CA LEU A 635 -21.99 14.75 11.10
C LEU A 635 -21.06 15.17 12.24
N GLY A 636 -21.54 16.03 13.14
CA GLY A 636 -20.71 16.62 14.20
C GLY A 636 -20.00 15.56 15.05
N PHE A 637 -20.70 14.49 15.41
CA PHE A 637 -20.13 13.37 16.18
C PHE A 637 -19.10 12.57 15.37
N SER A 638 -19.30 12.41 14.05
CA SER A 638 -18.32 11.75 13.17
C SER A 638 -17.05 12.60 12.99
N SER A 639 -17.15 13.93 13.19
CA SER A 639 -16.01 14.83 13.15
C SER A 639 -15.21 14.90 14.45
N GLN A 640 -15.70 14.29 15.53
CA GLN A 640 -15.09 14.33 16.85
C GLN A 640 -14.38 13.02 17.18
N LEU A 641 -13.45 13.08 18.13
CA LEU A 641 -12.73 11.91 18.63
C LEU A 641 -12.86 11.83 20.15
N GLU A 642 -13.13 10.62 20.64
CA GLU A 642 -13.07 10.32 22.06
C GLU A 642 -11.63 10.51 22.58
N GLY A 643 -11.50 11.14 23.76
CA GLY A 643 -10.19 11.47 24.34
C GLY A 643 -9.48 12.70 23.74
N ALA A 644 -10.01 13.29 22.67
CA ALA A 644 -9.48 14.54 22.09
C ALA A 644 -10.14 15.79 22.71
N VAL A 645 -9.46 16.93 22.58
CA VAL A 645 -10.09 18.25 22.85
C VAL A 645 -10.98 18.61 21.66
N ASN A 646 -12.28 18.39 21.81
CA ASN A 646 -13.26 18.63 20.75
C ASN A 646 -13.81 20.06 20.81
N SER A 647 -13.61 20.83 19.74
CA SER A 647 -14.16 22.18 19.57
C SER A 647 -15.19 22.20 18.44
N VAL A 648 -16.13 23.15 18.51
CA VAL A 648 -17.20 23.30 17.53
C VAL A 648 -17.34 24.77 17.13
N ILE A 649 -17.66 25.03 15.87
CA ILE A 649 -18.16 26.31 15.37
C ILE A 649 -19.49 26.11 14.64
N SER A 650 -20.33 27.15 14.59
CA SER A 650 -21.46 27.17 13.67
C SER A 650 -20.93 27.50 12.27
N GLY A 651 -21.24 26.66 11.29
CA GLY A 651 -20.74 26.83 9.92
C GLY A 651 -20.69 25.52 9.14
N ASN A 652 -20.50 25.64 7.83
CA ASN A 652 -20.38 24.52 6.92
C ASN A 652 -18.98 23.89 6.93
N HIS A 653 -18.81 22.83 6.15
CA HIS A 653 -17.57 22.06 6.06
C HIS A 653 -16.36 22.90 5.66
N GLY A 654 -16.55 23.96 4.87
CA GLY A 654 -15.48 24.89 4.51
C GLY A 654 -15.16 25.92 5.60
N ASP A 655 -16.15 26.30 6.39
CA ASP A 655 -16.02 27.36 7.40
C ASP A 655 -15.04 26.99 8.52
N VAL A 656 -14.81 25.70 8.80
CA VAL A 656 -13.82 25.27 9.80
C VAL A 656 -12.39 25.66 9.47
N VAL A 657 -12.08 25.87 8.18
CA VAL A 657 -10.73 26.28 7.72
C VAL A 657 -10.71 27.69 7.13
N TYR A 658 -11.86 28.22 6.69
CA TYR A 658 -11.95 29.51 5.99
C TYR A 658 -12.59 30.63 6.83
N SER A 659 -13.59 30.34 7.67
CA SER A 659 -14.31 31.41 8.38
C SER A 659 -13.41 32.09 9.43
N THR A 660 -13.77 33.31 9.83
CA THR A 660 -13.12 34.01 10.95
C THR A 660 -13.08 33.13 12.21
N ALA A 661 -14.22 32.53 12.58
CA ALA A 661 -14.33 31.67 13.76
C ALA A 661 -13.44 30.42 13.65
N GLY A 662 -13.39 29.79 12.48
CA GLY A 662 -12.53 28.62 12.22
C GLY A 662 -11.04 28.97 12.32
N ILE A 663 -10.61 30.02 11.63
CA ILE A 663 -9.21 30.46 11.64
C ILE A 663 -8.77 30.89 13.05
N GLU A 664 -9.61 31.58 13.82
CA GLU A 664 -9.29 31.92 15.22
C GLU A 664 -9.09 30.68 16.10
N LYS A 665 -9.89 29.62 15.91
CA LYS A 665 -9.69 28.35 16.64
C LYS A 665 -8.38 27.68 16.25
N ILE A 666 -8.04 27.67 14.96
CA ILE A 666 -6.77 27.16 14.45
C ILE A 666 -5.60 27.95 15.05
N LEU A 667 -5.68 29.29 15.07
CA LEU A 667 -4.63 30.14 15.62
C LEU A 667 -4.42 29.93 17.13
N ARG A 668 -5.50 29.77 17.91
CA ARG A 668 -5.41 29.42 19.33
C ARG A 668 -4.69 28.08 19.53
N PHE A 669 -5.05 27.05 18.75
CA PHE A 669 -4.37 25.75 18.77
C PHE A 669 -2.87 25.88 18.42
N LEU A 670 -2.53 26.72 17.45
CA LEU A 670 -1.14 26.96 17.05
C LEU A 670 -0.36 27.89 18.00
N GLY A 671 -0.98 28.41 19.07
CA GLY A 671 -0.31 29.32 20.00
C GLY A 671 -0.15 30.75 19.46
N TYR A 672 -1.00 31.19 18.54
CA TYR A 672 -1.04 32.55 18.00
C TYR A 672 -2.40 33.24 18.27
N PRO A 673 -2.91 33.27 19.52
CA PRO A 673 -4.27 33.75 19.81
C PRO A 673 -4.51 35.23 19.46
N ASP A 674 -3.44 36.05 19.44
CA ASP A 674 -3.53 37.49 19.17
C ASP A 674 -3.45 37.86 17.68
N VAL A 675 -3.12 36.88 16.81
CA VAL A 675 -3.11 37.10 15.37
C VAL A 675 -4.54 37.15 14.86
N LYS A 676 -4.87 38.16 14.06
CA LYS A 676 -6.19 38.26 13.42
C LYS A 676 -6.22 37.49 12.09
N PRO A 677 -7.35 36.82 11.74
CA PRO A 677 -7.54 36.26 10.41
C PRO A 677 -7.29 37.29 9.31
N ALA A 678 -6.68 36.85 8.20
CA ALA A 678 -6.53 37.68 7.02
C ALA A 678 -7.90 38.03 6.40
N GLU A 679 -7.91 39.10 5.59
CA GLU A 679 -9.08 39.50 4.81
C GLU A 679 -9.60 38.34 3.96
N GLU A 680 -10.92 38.35 3.74
CA GLU A 680 -11.58 37.37 2.92
C GLU A 680 -11.07 37.46 1.48
N VAL A 681 -10.68 36.32 0.94
CA VAL A 681 -10.29 36.22 -0.45
C VAL A 681 -11.47 35.64 -1.18
N PRO A 682 -12.02 36.32 -2.21
CA PRO A 682 -13.10 35.76 -3.01
C PRO A 682 -12.74 34.33 -3.42
N ILE A 683 -13.53 33.38 -2.97
CA ILE A 683 -13.42 32.00 -3.45
C ILE A 683 -13.88 32.08 -4.89
N PRO A 684 -13.00 31.77 -5.88
CA PRO A 684 -13.46 31.64 -7.24
C PRO A 684 -14.53 30.55 -7.21
N GLU A 685 -15.81 30.94 -7.26
CA GLU A 685 -16.82 29.93 -7.53
C GLU A 685 -16.51 29.42 -8.92
N LEU A 686 -16.43 28.10 -9.07
CA LEU A 686 -16.68 27.48 -10.36
C LEU A 686 -18.12 27.84 -10.75
N THR A 687 -18.29 29.02 -11.35
CA THR A 687 -19.60 29.53 -11.78
C THR A 687 -20.05 28.85 -13.07
N SER A 688 -19.12 28.26 -13.84
CA SER A 688 -19.43 27.60 -15.10
C SER A 688 -18.94 26.16 -15.19
N LYS A 689 -19.73 25.38 -15.92
CA LYS A 689 -19.69 23.91 -16.02
C LYS A 689 -18.65 23.39 -17.00
N ASN A 690 -17.99 24.26 -17.77
CA ASN A 690 -17.33 23.87 -19.01
C ASN A 690 -15.81 23.96 -18.91
N ILE A 691 -15.10 22.95 -19.41
CA ILE A 691 -13.64 22.89 -19.47
C ILE A 691 -13.17 22.46 -20.84
N LEU A 692 -12.06 23.06 -21.27
CA LEU A 692 -11.34 22.71 -22.48
C LEU A 692 -10.02 22.06 -22.08
N ALA A 693 -9.93 20.75 -22.24
CA ALA A 693 -8.69 20.00 -22.06
C ALA A 693 -8.01 19.82 -23.43
N ILE A 694 -6.72 20.08 -23.50
CA ILE A 694 -5.90 19.95 -24.69
C ILE A 694 -4.68 19.12 -24.30
N SER A 695 -4.39 18.04 -25.00
CA SER A 695 -3.24 17.17 -24.72
C SER A 695 -2.47 16.76 -25.97
N ILE A 696 -1.20 16.40 -25.80
CA ILE A 696 -0.31 15.92 -26.88
C ILE A 696 0.26 14.54 -26.52
N ASP A 697 0.24 13.59 -27.45
CA ASP A 697 0.64 12.19 -27.20
C ASP A 697 2.14 11.94 -26.94
N GLN A 698 3.03 12.87 -27.28
CA GLN A 698 4.49 12.70 -27.16
C GLN A 698 5.12 13.21 -25.85
N GLY A 699 4.34 13.32 -24.76
CA GLY A 699 4.88 13.68 -23.44
C GLY A 699 5.61 15.04 -23.40
N LEU A 700 5.25 15.96 -24.29
CA LEU A 700 5.89 17.26 -24.45
C LEU A 700 5.03 18.38 -23.87
N ASP A 701 5.69 19.40 -23.32
CA ASP A 701 5.01 20.60 -22.85
C ASP A 701 4.84 21.64 -23.97
N PHE A 702 3.71 22.34 -23.94
CA PHE A 702 3.32 23.37 -24.90
C PHE A 702 2.61 24.53 -24.19
N LYS A 703 2.50 25.67 -24.86
CA LYS A 703 1.80 26.85 -24.34
C LYS A 703 0.46 27.02 -25.05
N ILE A 704 -0.54 27.47 -24.32
CA ILE A 704 -1.82 27.92 -24.85
C ILE A 704 -1.98 29.40 -24.53
N VAL A 705 -2.26 30.19 -25.57
CA VAL A 705 -2.74 31.56 -25.44
C VAL A 705 -4.24 31.54 -25.70
N ASP A 706 -5.03 31.95 -24.71
CA ASP A 706 -6.49 32.00 -24.82
C ASP A 706 -6.96 33.18 -25.71
N PRO A 707 -8.26 33.26 -26.05
CA PRO A 707 -8.81 34.36 -26.87
C PRO A 707 -8.64 35.76 -26.28
N LYS A 708 -8.28 35.89 -24.99
CA LYS A 708 -8.02 37.16 -24.30
C LYS A 708 -6.53 37.47 -24.17
N GLY A 709 -5.65 36.61 -24.68
CA GLY A 709 -4.21 36.75 -24.60
C GLY A 709 -3.59 36.19 -23.33
N ALA A 710 -4.36 35.52 -22.45
CA ALA A 710 -3.81 34.89 -21.26
C ALA A 710 -3.01 33.65 -21.66
N VAL A 711 -1.76 33.58 -21.19
CA VAL A 711 -0.85 32.47 -21.49
C VAL A 711 -0.94 31.45 -20.36
N SER A 712 -1.07 30.19 -20.73
CA SER A 712 -1.00 29.03 -19.86
C SER A 712 -0.03 28.00 -20.43
N GLN A 713 0.59 27.22 -19.56
CA GLN A 713 1.53 26.18 -19.91
C GLN A 713 0.84 24.84 -19.65
N SER A 714 1.00 23.86 -20.55
CA SER A 714 0.63 22.48 -20.25
C SER A 714 1.52 21.92 -19.15
N GLU A 715 1.00 21.02 -18.35
CA GLU A 715 1.80 20.21 -17.43
C GLU A 715 1.81 18.77 -17.93
N GLU A 716 3.02 18.26 -18.20
CA GLU A 716 3.29 16.88 -18.59
C GLU A 716 2.48 16.42 -19.81
N ASN A 717 2.30 17.31 -20.81
CA ASN A 717 1.50 17.14 -22.04
C ASN A 717 0.00 17.45 -21.99
N LEU A 718 -0.55 17.90 -20.86
CA LEU A 718 -1.98 18.22 -20.72
C LEU A 718 -2.16 19.66 -20.23
N ALA A 719 -2.98 20.44 -20.94
CA ALA A 719 -3.39 21.77 -20.55
C ALA A 719 -4.91 21.80 -20.35
N VAL A 720 -5.36 22.34 -19.23
CA VAL A 720 -6.79 22.40 -18.88
C VAL A 720 -7.20 23.87 -18.69
N GLN A 721 -8.12 24.34 -19.53
CA GLN A 721 -8.72 25.67 -19.43
C GLN A 721 -10.09 25.59 -18.78
N PHE A 722 -10.26 26.40 -17.75
CA PHE A 722 -11.52 26.53 -17.01
C PHE A 722 -12.29 27.71 -17.56
N GLU A 723 -13.60 27.56 -17.70
CA GLU A 723 -14.47 28.57 -18.31
C GLU A 723 -14.01 29.04 -19.71
N PRO A 724 -13.64 28.11 -20.61
CA PRO A 724 -13.01 28.45 -21.88
C PRO A 724 -13.92 29.42 -22.66
N LYS A 725 -13.36 30.47 -23.23
CA LYS A 725 -14.12 31.37 -24.11
C LYS A 725 -14.16 30.80 -25.52
N ALA A 726 -15.29 30.95 -26.19
CA ALA A 726 -15.34 30.78 -27.64
C ALA A 726 -14.35 31.75 -28.30
N GLY A 727 -13.64 31.30 -29.32
CA GLY A 727 -12.60 32.08 -29.99
C GLY A 727 -11.41 31.24 -30.43
N ALA A 728 -10.33 31.93 -30.77
CA ALA A 728 -9.08 31.34 -31.24
C ALA A 728 -8.09 31.16 -30.08
N TYR A 729 -7.65 29.92 -29.86
CA TYR A 729 -6.58 29.57 -28.95
C TYR A 729 -5.31 29.34 -29.77
N ARG A 730 -4.20 29.99 -29.39
CA ARG A 730 -2.90 29.74 -30.01
C ARG A 730 -2.15 28.69 -29.22
N ILE A 731 -1.79 27.59 -29.87
CA ILE A 731 -1.00 26.50 -29.30
C ILE A 731 0.43 26.65 -29.81
N ARG A 732 1.40 26.75 -28.89
CA ARG A 732 2.82 26.87 -29.23
C ARG A 732 3.58 25.66 -28.72
N ILE A 733 4.17 24.91 -29.63
CA ILE A 733 4.96 23.72 -29.36
C ILE A 733 6.44 24.07 -29.53
N PRO A 734 7.29 23.87 -28.49
CA PRO A 734 8.71 24.18 -28.57
C PRO A 734 9.44 23.31 -29.63
N PRO A 735 10.68 23.66 -30.00
CA PRO A 735 11.51 22.84 -30.89
C PRO A 735 11.63 21.38 -30.41
N VAL A 736 11.34 20.43 -31.30
CA VAL A 736 11.39 18.99 -31.03
C VAL A 736 12.02 18.22 -32.20
N THR A 737 12.49 16.99 -31.93
CA THR A 737 13.21 16.15 -32.90
C THR A 737 12.30 15.28 -33.78
N PHE A 738 11.06 15.06 -33.35
CA PHE A 738 10.03 14.34 -34.10
C PHE A 738 9.19 15.30 -34.94
N THR A 739 8.66 14.79 -36.05
CA THR A 739 7.95 15.61 -37.07
C THR A 739 6.43 15.50 -36.98
N GLN A 740 5.90 14.67 -36.09
CA GLN A 740 4.47 14.44 -35.98
C GLN A 740 4.04 14.15 -34.54
N VAL A 741 2.92 14.73 -34.13
CA VAL A 741 2.25 14.46 -32.85
C VAL A 741 0.74 14.44 -33.00
N ASN A 742 0.03 13.80 -32.09
CA ASN A 742 -1.43 13.86 -32.01
C ASN A 742 -1.85 14.84 -30.90
N LEU A 743 -2.64 15.84 -31.28
CA LEU A 743 -3.30 16.78 -30.38
C LEU A 743 -4.73 16.30 -30.12
N GLN A 744 -5.08 16.06 -28.86
CA GLN A 744 -6.43 15.74 -28.44
C GLN A 744 -7.06 16.96 -27.78
N VAL A 745 -8.29 17.29 -28.16
CA VAL A 745 -9.04 18.44 -27.66
C VAL A 745 -10.39 17.97 -27.16
N GLU A 746 -10.68 18.24 -25.90
CA GLU A 746 -11.91 17.83 -25.23
C GLU A 746 -12.64 19.04 -24.65
N LEU A 747 -13.90 19.23 -25.03
CA LEU A 747 -14.83 20.12 -24.36
C LEU A 747 -15.71 19.30 -23.44
N ILE A 748 -15.59 19.50 -22.13
CA ILE A 748 -16.25 18.70 -21.12
C ILE A 748 -17.17 19.58 -20.28
N GLY A 749 -18.33 19.04 -19.86
CA GLY A 749 -19.30 19.70 -18.99
C GLY A 749 -20.32 20.61 -19.68
N THR A 750 -20.36 20.61 -21.02
CA THR A 750 -21.43 21.16 -21.85
C THR A 750 -22.61 20.18 -22.00
N LYS A 751 -23.75 20.63 -22.57
CA LYS A 751 -24.85 19.70 -22.96
C LYS A 751 -24.40 18.64 -23.98
N GLN A 752 -23.38 18.97 -24.77
CA GLN A 752 -22.77 18.11 -25.76
C GLN A 752 -21.26 18.14 -25.55
N GLU A 753 -20.72 17.08 -24.96
CA GLU A 753 -19.27 16.89 -24.85
C GLU A 753 -18.69 16.58 -26.23
N ILE A 754 -17.51 17.10 -26.51
CA ILE A 754 -16.82 16.87 -27.79
C ILE A 754 -15.39 16.48 -27.50
N SER A 755 -14.96 15.38 -28.11
CA SER A 755 -13.55 14.99 -28.18
C SER A 755 -13.16 14.94 -29.65
N GLN A 756 -12.07 15.60 -30.00
CA GLN A 756 -11.55 15.65 -31.37
C GLN A 756 -10.02 15.55 -31.35
N SER A 757 -9.48 14.69 -32.21
CA SER A 757 -8.04 14.52 -32.38
C SER A 757 -7.57 15.17 -33.69
N PHE A 758 -6.39 15.77 -33.65
CA PHE A 758 -5.73 16.40 -34.78
C PHE A 758 -4.30 15.87 -34.89
N VAL A 759 -3.89 15.50 -36.11
CA VAL A 759 -2.49 15.17 -36.38
C VAL A 759 -1.75 16.47 -36.69
N LEU A 760 -0.72 16.79 -35.92
CA LEU A 760 0.11 17.97 -36.10
C LEU A 760 1.41 17.59 -36.79
N ASN A 761 1.74 18.28 -37.88
CA ASN A 761 3.04 18.16 -38.51
C ASN A 761 3.95 19.27 -37.97
N LEU A 762 5.03 18.88 -37.28
CA LEU A 762 5.96 19.79 -36.61
C LEU A 762 7.18 20.05 -37.49
N LYS A 763 7.74 21.26 -37.38
CA LYS A 763 9.01 21.62 -38.00
C LYS A 763 10.14 21.11 -37.11
N LYS A 764 10.94 20.16 -37.60
CA LYS A 764 12.09 19.62 -36.86
C LYS A 764 13.01 20.74 -36.37
N ASP A 765 13.36 20.70 -35.09
CA ASP A 765 14.26 21.65 -34.42
C ASP A 765 13.79 23.13 -34.48
N LYS A 766 12.49 23.37 -34.70
CA LYS A 766 11.88 24.71 -34.72
C LYS A 766 10.58 24.75 -33.93
N GLU A 767 10.27 25.92 -33.37
CA GLU A 767 8.96 26.16 -32.75
C GLU A 767 7.84 26.02 -33.81
N SER A 768 6.75 25.38 -33.43
CA SER A 768 5.56 25.20 -34.26
C SER A 768 4.36 25.84 -33.58
N GLU A 769 3.58 26.62 -34.32
CA GLU A 769 2.37 27.27 -33.82
C GLU A 769 1.13 26.78 -34.55
N PHE A 770 0.02 26.69 -33.82
CA PHE A 770 -1.30 26.32 -34.34
C PHE A 770 -2.39 27.21 -33.76
N ILE A 771 -3.46 27.43 -34.51
CA ILE A 771 -4.68 28.09 -34.04
C ILE A 771 -5.79 27.05 -33.93
N LEU A 772 -6.27 26.83 -32.72
CA LEU A 772 -7.47 26.05 -32.42
C LEU A 772 -8.66 27.00 -32.28
N THR A 773 -9.61 26.95 -33.20
CA THR A 773 -10.85 27.74 -33.09
C THR A 773 -11.94 26.92 -32.40
N PHE A 774 -12.52 27.49 -31.35
CA PHE A 774 -13.68 26.96 -30.63
C PHE A 774 -14.91 27.85 -30.91
N THR A 775 -15.97 27.29 -31.51
CA THR A 775 -17.13 28.06 -32.02
C THR A 775 -18.03 28.66 -30.94
N ASN A 776 -18.76 27.84 -30.19
CA ASN A 776 -19.69 28.25 -29.13
C ASN A 776 -20.14 27.03 -28.31
N PHE A 777 -20.88 27.25 -27.22
CA PHE A 777 -21.35 26.18 -26.33
C PHE A 777 -22.67 25.49 -26.73
N LYS A 778 -23.41 26.02 -27.72
CA LYS A 778 -24.69 25.44 -28.19
C LYS A 778 -24.45 24.34 -29.23
N THR A 779 -23.54 24.59 -30.16
CA THR A 779 -23.07 23.68 -31.21
C THR A 779 -21.55 23.73 -31.24
N PRO A 780 -20.89 23.13 -30.24
CA PRO A 780 -19.45 23.20 -30.14
C PRO A 780 -18.79 22.50 -31.33
N SER A 781 -17.67 23.04 -31.79
CA SER A 781 -16.83 22.41 -32.80
C SER A 781 -15.43 22.98 -32.73
N PHE A 782 -14.45 22.15 -33.10
CA PHE A 782 -13.05 22.53 -33.16
C PHE A 782 -12.54 22.48 -34.59
N LYS A 783 -11.78 23.50 -34.98
CA LYS A 783 -10.95 23.48 -36.18
C LYS A 783 -9.55 23.91 -35.80
N LEU A 784 -8.56 23.28 -36.42
CA LEU A 784 -7.16 23.56 -36.16
C LEU A 784 -6.48 23.99 -37.45
N PHE A 785 -5.70 25.06 -37.39
CA PHE A 785 -4.94 25.61 -38.51
C PHE A 785 -3.47 25.76 -38.12
N PRO A 786 -2.50 25.33 -38.95
CA PRO A 786 -1.09 25.67 -38.74
C PRO A 786 -0.85 27.16 -38.98
N LEU A 787 0.09 27.75 -38.23
CA LEU A 787 0.56 29.14 -38.39
C LEU A 787 1.93 29.22 -39.09
#